data_AF-A0AAP0NWI2-F1
#
_entry.id   AF-A0AAP0NWI2-F1
#
_cell.length_a   1.000
_cell.length_b   1.000
_cell.length_c   1.000
_cell.angle_alpha   90.00
_cell.angle_beta   90.00
_cell.angle_gamma   90.00
#
_symmetry.space_group_name_H-M   'P 1'
#
loop_
_entity.id
_entity.type
_entity.pdbx_description
1 polymer ?
#
loop_
_entity_poly.entity_id
_entity_poly.type
_entity_poly.pdbx_seq_one_letter_code
_entity_poly.pdbx_strand_id
1 'polypeptide(L)'
;MEESSLGREIAETNEDEEDSSEAELLKFAGRIQTLISELLLLSSRIPPQFRDPRFDPVLFDLRYFDSPHNFEKRIEGNGELEELEDQLRESCSDFMKRFFLLANGIVFYHKELLRYVNDLHARNSLEGALQSEKGKQLLTESLALFGCLLLLLEHHMRGYLREKLLVAHIRSDHCFDNPNLEPLCLLCRVHRPTASTAFYQVQSSHLNSSMVTVQWPEEILLRFPFPEPVVESVISHLRNCDIYDHTPHYPDLEHRSVALAKQAGYVYVLLFYIPEYLHDAVLMQEIVAMFFQDLWIVPIFMDFKVDLSFSWDMYKGAKASLSCCLLPAHVNHLCQLHSSKIKDLMSVLCSTLSEDSLTRDYVLNNSMELLSLIRNCNFSLRWLLLHRTSLYKKGRDIVISAVAAHQIDEATLILFLLKTSQLEFVVKQLYMELLEEKDAIWLESRQHANDCMQDIFKYLGSWVISQRVREETLEDIFKNFSLEVGSLDHTNVDHARGKLHLVISTLTEIKQFHEIEEALPMKQLVSATLQYLQDMLQALNLNKDALLAFSVITDATYSWGFVGDFVGKLFKIIEQDSTIVFNLRPLFLKFRSVLDAPLLRLSQNQSPDLPFVSSYYSSQYRALIYAILEVIPATLFRMLTDDVAQALQSSQLQKAIQKDKLQEIIMPAEQFHLMKAFSQMSVFSRALAVFSGTHFGLSEMDIEGWIKEKTRKELYPRFEYMLKPLFLFPQTGLQQLEMNLKKTATHILSQMHLMEFFQDLMHIQGAHIWEEEFTSFLKHCLLKECDDFVSRRKEDLMFMGIQPLINNFSFATTFLGHLLHQVLKLTNPSKSMFIGPMSGWFDAEGCELLGLRFFDLLESCLWRVDC
;
A
#
# COMPACT_ATOMS: atom_id res chain seq x y z
N MET A 1 -13.64 27.70 -56.88
CA MET A 1 -13.65 26.28 -56.47
C MET A 1 -12.25 25.76 -56.10
N GLU A 2 -11.18 26.58 -56.19
CA GLU A 2 -9.82 26.19 -55.79
C GLU A 2 -9.36 26.80 -54.44
N GLU A 3 -10.09 27.78 -53.88
CA GLU A 3 -9.77 28.34 -52.54
C GLU A 3 -10.38 27.54 -51.37
N SER A 4 -11.36 26.65 -51.62
CA SER A 4 -11.96 25.82 -50.55
C SER A 4 -11.28 24.46 -50.38
N SER A 5 -10.39 24.04 -51.30
CA SER A 5 -9.61 22.81 -51.15
C SER A 5 -8.33 23.06 -50.34
N LEU A 6 -7.69 24.23 -50.52
CA LEU A 6 -6.49 24.60 -49.78
C LEU A 6 -6.76 24.79 -48.27
N GLY A 7 -7.92 25.32 -47.90
CA GLY A 7 -8.34 25.44 -46.49
C GLY A 7 -8.77 24.13 -45.82
N ARG A 8 -9.11 23.09 -46.60
CA ARG A 8 -9.38 21.74 -46.08
C ARG A 8 -8.10 20.91 -45.98
N GLU A 9 -7.21 20.99 -46.97
CA GLU A 9 -5.89 20.33 -46.89
C GLU A 9 -5.05 20.89 -45.73
N ILE A 10 -5.07 22.20 -45.45
CA ILE A 10 -4.33 22.79 -44.31
C ILE A 10 -4.95 22.39 -42.96
N ALA A 11 -6.27 22.23 -42.88
CA ALA A 11 -6.94 21.77 -41.66
C ALA A 11 -6.71 20.27 -41.41
N GLU A 12 -6.78 19.44 -42.46
CA GLU A 12 -6.49 18.00 -42.38
C GLU A 12 -4.99 17.76 -42.08
N THR A 13 -4.05 18.53 -42.64
CA THR A 13 -2.63 18.42 -42.26
C THR A 13 -2.33 18.90 -40.85
N ASN A 14 -3.06 19.89 -40.33
CA ASN A 14 -2.87 20.35 -38.94
C ASN A 14 -3.46 19.35 -37.93
N GLU A 15 -4.61 18.72 -38.23
CA GLU A 15 -5.17 17.65 -37.40
C GLU A 15 -4.26 16.40 -37.41
N ASP A 16 -3.71 16.01 -38.58
CA ASP A 16 -2.76 14.89 -38.69
C ASP A 16 -1.41 15.17 -38.01
N GLU A 17 -0.90 16.41 -38.04
CA GLU A 17 0.33 16.82 -37.34
C GLU A 17 0.14 16.97 -35.82
N GLU A 18 -1.02 17.47 -35.36
CA GLU A 18 -1.38 17.53 -33.94
C GLU A 18 -1.50 16.12 -33.34
N ASP A 19 -2.20 15.20 -34.00
CA ASP A 19 -2.31 13.79 -33.58
C ASP A 19 -0.95 13.08 -33.58
N SER A 20 -0.06 13.38 -34.55
CA SER A 20 1.30 12.84 -34.58
C SER A 20 2.17 13.38 -33.44
N SER A 21 2.05 14.67 -33.10
CA SER A 21 2.81 15.32 -32.03
C SER A 21 2.40 14.79 -30.65
N GLU A 22 1.10 14.64 -30.41
CA GLU A 22 0.57 14.06 -29.17
C GLU A 22 0.99 12.60 -28.98
N ALA A 23 1.01 11.81 -30.06
CA ALA A 23 1.44 10.41 -30.02
C ALA A 23 2.93 10.27 -29.66
N GLU A 24 3.80 11.19 -30.10
CA GLU A 24 5.21 11.20 -29.71
C GLU A 24 5.40 11.60 -28.23
N LEU A 25 4.71 12.64 -27.77
CA LEU A 25 4.72 13.05 -26.36
C LEU A 25 4.20 11.94 -25.44
N LEU A 26 3.18 11.21 -25.86
CA LEU A 26 2.66 10.06 -25.13
C LEU A 26 3.71 8.94 -24.99
N LYS A 27 4.51 8.70 -26.04
CA LYS A 27 5.64 7.75 -25.98
C LYS A 27 6.71 8.21 -24.99
N PHE A 28 7.03 9.50 -24.94
CA PHE A 28 7.97 10.04 -23.94
C PHE A 28 7.44 9.85 -22.52
N ALA A 29 6.19 10.25 -22.25
CA ALA A 29 5.55 10.09 -20.94
C ALA A 29 5.46 8.61 -20.50
N GLY A 30 5.27 7.65 -21.41
CA GLY A 30 5.33 6.22 -21.11
C GLY A 30 6.77 5.72 -20.84
N ARG A 31 7.73 6.12 -21.68
CA ARG A 31 9.15 5.71 -21.54
C ARG A 31 9.76 6.18 -20.23
N ILE A 32 9.44 7.39 -19.77
CA ILE A 32 10.01 7.90 -18.51
C ILE A 32 9.52 7.11 -17.30
N GLN A 33 8.25 6.66 -17.28
CA GLN A 33 7.73 5.78 -16.23
C GLN A 33 8.46 4.44 -16.21
N THR A 34 8.79 3.90 -17.38
CA THR A 34 9.60 2.67 -17.51
C THR A 34 10.98 2.86 -16.90
N LEU A 35 11.67 3.95 -17.23
CA LEU A 35 13.00 4.28 -16.68
C LEU A 35 12.96 4.47 -15.16
N ILE A 36 11.94 5.14 -14.62
CA ILE A 36 11.78 5.31 -13.17
C ILE A 36 11.55 3.95 -12.50
N SER A 37 10.67 3.10 -13.05
CA SER A 37 10.41 1.78 -12.47
C SER A 37 11.66 0.88 -12.46
N GLU A 38 12.47 0.94 -13.52
CA GLU A 38 13.72 0.20 -13.64
C GLU A 38 14.79 0.72 -12.68
N LEU A 39 14.88 2.04 -12.50
CA LEU A 39 15.73 2.66 -11.46
C LEU A 39 15.36 2.17 -10.06
N LEU A 40 14.08 2.22 -9.70
CA LEU A 40 13.61 1.81 -8.38
C LEU A 40 13.81 0.31 -8.15
N LEU A 41 13.65 -0.50 -9.19
CA LEU A 41 13.95 -1.93 -9.14
C LEU A 41 15.44 -2.17 -8.87
N LEU A 42 16.34 -1.53 -9.62
CA LEU A 42 17.78 -1.71 -9.46
C LEU A 42 18.28 -1.17 -8.12
N SER A 43 17.75 -0.05 -7.63
CA SER A 43 18.15 0.51 -6.35
C SER A 43 17.84 -0.42 -5.17
N SER A 44 16.73 -1.17 -5.23
CA SER A 44 16.38 -2.17 -4.22
C SER A 44 17.25 -3.44 -4.26
N ARG A 45 18.00 -3.66 -5.35
CA ARG A 45 18.76 -4.90 -5.62
C ARG A 45 20.26 -4.69 -5.78
N ILE A 46 20.81 -3.59 -5.25
CA ILE A 46 22.24 -3.31 -5.30
C ILE A 46 23.02 -4.47 -4.65
N PRO A 47 23.94 -5.14 -5.38
CA PRO A 47 24.69 -6.27 -4.83
C PRO A 47 25.52 -5.87 -3.60
N PRO A 48 25.59 -6.73 -2.56
CA PRO A 48 26.30 -6.41 -1.31
C PRO A 48 27.79 -6.14 -1.52
N GLN A 49 28.39 -6.68 -2.59
CA GLN A 49 29.80 -6.50 -2.97
C GLN A 49 30.15 -5.01 -3.14
N PHE A 50 29.24 -4.17 -3.65
CA PHE A 50 29.47 -2.73 -3.82
C PHE A 50 29.41 -1.92 -2.51
N ARG A 51 28.96 -2.54 -1.41
CA ARG A 51 28.94 -1.96 -0.06
C ARG A 51 30.03 -2.54 0.84
N ASP A 52 30.68 -3.61 0.40
CA ASP A 52 31.71 -4.31 1.15
C ASP A 52 33.09 -3.68 0.89
N PRO A 53 33.76 -3.17 1.94
CA PRO A 53 35.06 -2.51 1.79
C PRO A 53 36.16 -3.44 1.23
N ARG A 54 35.96 -4.76 1.26
CA ARG A 54 36.91 -5.72 0.66
C ARG A 54 37.06 -5.53 -0.85
N PHE A 55 36.01 -5.09 -1.54
CA PHE A 55 36.02 -4.88 -3.00
C PHE A 55 36.45 -3.47 -3.41
N ASP A 56 36.66 -2.54 -2.47
CA ASP A 56 37.10 -1.17 -2.77
C ASP A 56 38.41 -1.09 -3.59
N PRO A 57 39.42 -1.97 -3.41
CA PRO A 57 40.65 -1.92 -4.20
C PRO A 57 40.46 -2.20 -5.70
N VAL A 58 39.42 -2.96 -6.08
CA VAL A 58 39.10 -3.32 -7.48
C VAL A 58 37.99 -2.47 -8.09
N LEU A 59 37.31 -1.66 -7.27
CA LEU A 59 36.24 -0.74 -7.68
C LEU A 59 36.80 0.67 -7.91
N PHE A 60 36.93 1.05 -9.17
CA PHE A 60 37.48 2.35 -9.57
C PHE A 60 36.39 3.39 -9.86
N ASP A 61 36.76 4.67 -9.76
CA ASP A 61 35.90 5.80 -10.13
C ASP A 61 36.24 6.33 -11.53
N LEU A 62 35.59 7.42 -11.95
CA LEU A 62 35.76 7.96 -13.32
C LEU A 62 37.19 8.37 -13.67
N ARG A 63 38.08 8.56 -12.67
CA ARG A 63 39.52 8.84 -12.91
C ARG A 63 40.22 7.69 -13.62
N TYR A 64 39.62 6.50 -13.61
CA TYR A 64 40.07 5.36 -14.39
C TYR A 64 40.22 5.71 -15.87
N PHE A 65 39.26 6.44 -16.46
CA PHE A 65 39.30 6.78 -17.89
C PHE A 65 40.43 7.73 -18.26
N ASP A 66 40.93 8.53 -17.31
CA ASP A 66 42.07 9.44 -17.54
C ASP A 66 43.40 8.67 -17.63
N SER A 67 43.54 7.55 -16.91
CA SER A 67 44.78 6.78 -16.89
C SER A 67 44.60 5.28 -16.60
N PRO A 68 43.95 4.51 -17.50
CA PRO A 68 43.59 3.10 -17.27
C PRO A 68 44.79 2.22 -16.84
N HIS A 69 45.94 2.40 -17.50
CA HIS A 69 47.14 1.60 -17.26
C HIS A 69 47.71 1.72 -15.83
N ASN A 70 47.48 2.86 -15.15
CA ASN A 70 47.91 3.03 -13.76
C ASN A 70 47.04 2.23 -12.78
N PHE A 71 45.77 2.05 -13.10
CA PHE A 71 44.82 1.30 -12.29
C PHE A 71 44.97 -0.20 -12.51
N GLU A 72 45.13 -0.65 -13.76
CA GLU A 72 45.30 -2.07 -14.08
C GLU A 72 46.59 -2.65 -13.47
N LYS A 73 47.71 -1.90 -13.49
CA LYS A 73 48.96 -2.30 -12.82
C LYS A 73 48.85 -2.58 -11.31
N ARG A 74 47.81 -2.07 -10.65
CA ARG A 74 47.59 -2.32 -9.22
C ARG A 74 46.99 -3.71 -8.97
N ILE A 75 46.31 -4.26 -9.96
CA ILE A 75 45.66 -5.57 -9.91
C ILE A 75 46.59 -6.61 -10.52
N GLU A 76 47.20 -6.31 -11.68
CA GLU A 76 48.13 -7.18 -12.39
C GLU A 76 49.28 -7.66 -11.48
N GLY A 77 49.33 -8.98 -11.22
CA GLY A 77 50.38 -9.61 -10.42
C GLY A 77 50.07 -9.71 -8.92
N ASN A 78 48.86 -9.34 -8.50
CA ASN A 78 48.34 -9.58 -7.16
C ASN A 78 47.18 -10.59 -7.20
N GLY A 79 47.49 -11.87 -6.92
CA GLY A 79 46.51 -12.96 -6.98
C GLY A 79 45.26 -12.73 -6.11
N GLU A 80 45.37 -12.06 -4.97
CA GLU A 80 44.20 -11.77 -4.11
C GLU A 80 43.24 -10.75 -4.76
N LEU A 81 43.77 -9.76 -5.50
CA LEU A 81 42.95 -8.75 -6.18
C LEU A 81 42.36 -9.29 -7.48
N GLU A 82 43.10 -10.14 -8.19
CA GLU A 82 42.61 -10.85 -9.37
C GLU A 82 41.43 -11.77 -9.01
N GLU A 83 41.55 -12.54 -7.92
CA GLU A 83 40.45 -13.38 -7.40
C GLU A 83 39.21 -12.56 -7.00
N LEU A 84 39.40 -11.39 -6.37
CA LEU A 84 38.29 -10.49 -6.02
C LEU A 84 37.62 -9.87 -7.26
N GLU A 85 38.38 -9.57 -8.30
CA GLU A 85 37.82 -9.09 -9.57
C GLU A 85 36.99 -10.18 -10.26
N ASP A 86 37.49 -11.41 -10.31
CA ASP A 86 36.77 -12.54 -10.88
C ASP A 86 35.46 -12.82 -10.11
N GLN A 87 35.51 -12.82 -8.77
CA GLN A 87 34.32 -12.95 -7.93
C GLN A 87 33.30 -11.83 -8.20
N LEU A 88 33.76 -10.59 -8.39
CA LEU A 88 32.87 -9.46 -8.71
C LEU A 88 32.24 -9.63 -10.10
N ARG A 89 33.01 -10.10 -11.09
CA ARG A 89 32.54 -10.33 -12.45
C ARG A 89 31.52 -11.47 -12.53
N GLU A 90 31.79 -12.59 -11.88
CA GLU A 90 30.88 -13.74 -11.85
C GLU A 90 29.57 -13.44 -11.12
N SER A 91 29.63 -12.71 -10.01
CA SER A 91 28.45 -12.45 -9.17
C SER A 91 27.61 -11.24 -9.59
N CYS A 92 28.22 -10.21 -10.20
CA CYS A 92 27.57 -8.91 -10.41
C CYS A 92 27.42 -8.48 -11.88
N SER A 93 27.92 -9.25 -12.86
CA SER A 93 27.90 -8.87 -14.30
C SER A 93 26.52 -8.50 -14.82
N ASP A 94 25.50 -9.32 -14.55
CA ASP A 94 24.13 -9.06 -14.98
C ASP A 94 23.57 -7.76 -14.40
N PHE A 95 23.85 -7.48 -13.12
CA PHE A 95 23.44 -6.23 -12.48
C PHE A 95 24.15 -5.02 -13.09
N MET A 96 25.47 -5.12 -13.28
CA MET A 96 26.29 -4.06 -13.89
C MET A 96 25.81 -3.72 -15.31
N LYS A 97 25.53 -4.73 -16.12
CA LYS A 97 24.98 -4.57 -17.48
C LYS A 97 23.61 -3.91 -17.44
N ARG A 98 22.72 -4.34 -16.54
CA ARG A 98 21.37 -3.79 -16.41
C ARG A 98 21.40 -2.32 -15.98
N PHE A 99 22.28 -1.96 -15.03
CA PHE A 99 22.54 -0.57 -14.66
C PHE A 99 23.07 0.26 -15.83
N PHE A 100 24.03 -0.27 -16.60
CA PHE A 100 24.55 0.43 -17.77
C PHE A 100 23.47 0.70 -18.83
N LEU A 101 22.60 -0.29 -19.10
CA LEU A 101 21.47 -0.14 -20.01
C LEU A 101 20.48 0.93 -19.51
N LEU A 102 20.18 0.96 -18.20
CA LEU A 102 19.38 2.02 -17.60
C LEU A 102 20.04 3.39 -17.83
N ALA A 103 21.30 3.56 -17.42
CA ALA A 103 22.02 4.83 -17.57
C ALA A 103 22.07 5.31 -19.04
N ASN A 104 22.29 4.39 -19.98
CA ASN A 104 22.24 4.69 -21.41
C ASN A 104 20.83 5.05 -21.88
N GLY A 105 19.80 4.39 -21.36
CA GLY A 105 18.39 4.72 -21.61
C GLY A 105 18.02 6.12 -21.12
N ILE A 106 18.53 6.55 -19.96
CA ILE A 106 18.32 7.91 -19.43
C ILE A 106 18.95 8.96 -20.35
N VAL A 107 20.20 8.75 -20.75
CA VAL A 107 20.90 9.66 -21.68
C VAL A 107 20.20 9.71 -23.03
N PHE A 108 19.77 8.56 -23.56
CA PHE A 108 19.07 8.48 -24.83
C PHE A 108 17.72 9.19 -24.78
N TYR A 109 16.94 8.98 -23.71
CA TYR A 109 15.69 9.68 -23.48
C TYR A 109 15.87 11.20 -23.50
N HIS A 110 16.88 11.72 -22.78
CA HIS A 110 17.18 13.16 -22.77
C HIS A 110 17.51 13.69 -24.16
N LYS A 111 18.42 13.03 -24.89
CA LYS A 111 18.83 13.45 -26.23
C LYS A 111 17.65 13.52 -27.20
N GLU A 112 16.80 12.50 -27.18
CA GLU A 112 15.61 12.43 -28.05
C GLU A 112 14.57 13.49 -27.68
N LEU A 113 14.27 13.66 -26.39
CA LEU A 113 13.33 14.66 -25.92
C LEU A 113 13.85 16.08 -26.19
N LEU A 114 15.14 16.33 -25.97
CA LEU A 114 15.77 17.61 -26.27
C LEU A 114 15.70 17.94 -27.77
N ARG A 115 15.97 16.96 -28.64
CA ARG A 115 15.81 17.12 -30.10
C ARG A 115 14.37 17.48 -30.45
N TYR A 116 13.41 16.71 -29.94
CA TYR A 116 11.99 16.94 -30.18
C TYR A 116 11.52 18.32 -29.72
N VAL A 117 11.90 18.74 -28.51
CA VAL A 117 11.55 20.05 -27.94
C VAL A 117 12.19 21.19 -28.73
N ASN A 118 13.44 21.03 -29.20
CA ASN A 118 14.08 22.01 -30.08
C ASN A 118 13.37 22.12 -31.42
N ASP A 119 12.93 21.00 -32.00
CA ASP A 119 12.18 20.99 -33.26
C ASP A 119 10.80 21.65 -33.10
N LEU A 120 10.09 21.39 -32.00
CA LEU A 120 8.84 22.08 -31.65
C LEU A 120 9.03 23.59 -31.51
N HIS A 121 10.12 24.01 -30.87
CA HIS A 121 10.42 25.43 -30.71
C HIS A 121 10.79 26.08 -32.05
N ALA A 122 11.62 25.42 -32.87
CA ALA A 122 12.04 25.94 -34.17
C ALA A 122 10.88 26.05 -35.18
N ARG A 123 9.87 25.18 -35.08
CA ARG A 123 8.68 25.19 -35.95
C ARG A 123 7.57 26.13 -35.47
N ASN A 124 7.75 26.84 -34.35
CA ASN A 124 6.70 27.61 -33.65
C ASN A 124 5.44 26.78 -33.31
N SER A 125 5.52 25.46 -33.30
CA SER A 125 4.40 24.56 -32.98
C SER A 125 4.23 24.33 -31.48
N LEU A 126 5.13 24.88 -30.65
CA LEU A 126 5.04 24.85 -29.19
C LEU A 126 3.73 25.45 -28.67
N GLU A 127 3.26 26.55 -29.25
CA GLU A 127 1.98 27.17 -28.84
C GLU A 127 0.79 26.25 -29.15
N GLY A 128 0.79 25.56 -30.29
CA GLY A 128 -0.25 24.56 -30.62
C GLY A 128 -0.25 23.38 -29.64
N ALA A 129 0.92 22.83 -29.33
CA ALA A 129 1.04 21.75 -28.35
C ALA A 129 0.60 22.17 -26.93
N LEU A 130 0.78 23.44 -26.56
CA LEU A 130 0.36 23.98 -25.26
C LEU A 130 -1.13 24.40 -25.23
N GLN A 131 -1.75 24.65 -26.38
CA GLN A 131 -3.20 24.88 -26.50
C GLN A 131 -4.00 23.58 -26.34
N SER A 132 -3.48 22.46 -26.86
CA SER A 132 -4.09 21.14 -26.63
C SER A 132 -4.05 20.76 -25.14
N GLU A 133 -5.20 20.28 -24.63
CA GLU A 133 -5.29 19.80 -23.24
C GLU A 133 -4.39 18.60 -22.96
N LYS A 134 -4.24 17.70 -23.92
CA LYS A 134 -3.35 16.53 -23.79
C LYS A 134 -1.90 16.92 -24.02
N GLY A 135 -1.63 17.75 -25.03
CA GLY A 135 -0.28 18.21 -25.35
C GLY A 135 0.40 18.90 -24.17
N LYS A 136 -0.28 19.85 -23.53
CA LYS A 136 0.24 20.57 -22.35
C LYS A 136 0.51 19.64 -21.16
N GLN A 137 -0.35 18.64 -20.92
CA GLN A 137 -0.13 17.63 -19.88
C GLN A 137 1.09 16.77 -20.18
N LEU A 138 1.16 16.19 -21.37
CA LEU A 138 2.21 15.22 -21.74
C LEU A 138 3.58 15.88 -21.85
N LEU A 139 3.67 17.11 -22.37
CA LEU A 139 4.91 17.87 -22.40
C LEU A 139 5.40 18.19 -20.98
N THR A 140 4.49 18.65 -20.11
CA THR A 140 4.80 18.90 -18.69
C THR A 140 5.31 17.63 -18.00
N GLU A 141 4.59 16.51 -18.13
CA GLU A 141 4.95 15.22 -17.53
C GLU A 141 6.31 14.73 -18.06
N SER A 142 6.58 14.85 -19.36
CA SER A 142 7.82 14.39 -19.99
C SER A 142 9.07 15.13 -19.47
N LEU A 143 8.96 16.44 -19.24
CA LEU A 143 10.03 17.28 -18.70
C LEU A 143 10.18 17.10 -17.19
N ALA A 144 9.08 17.21 -16.44
CA ALA A 144 9.11 17.17 -14.98
C ALA A 144 9.49 15.78 -14.45
N LEU A 145 8.96 14.69 -15.03
CA LEU A 145 9.31 13.33 -14.61
C LEU A 145 10.77 12.98 -14.93
N PHE A 146 11.37 13.58 -15.96
CA PHE A 146 12.80 13.44 -16.20
C PHE A 146 13.63 14.11 -15.09
N GLY A 147 13.24 15.31 -14.67
CA GLY A 147 13.81 15.94 -13.48
C GLY A 147 13.62 15.07 -12.23
N CYS A 148 12.42 14.53 -11.99
CA CYS A 148 12.17 13.59 -10.89
C CYS A 148 13.09 12.37 -10.95
N LEU A 149 13.27 11.77 -12.14
CA LEU A 149 14.15 10.62 -12.35
C LEU A 149 15.59 10.94 -11.92
N LEU A 150 16.11 12.12 -12.27
CA LEU A 150 17.46 12.53 -11.86
C LEU A 150 17.58 12.73 -10.35
N LEU A 151 16.56 13.31 -9.70
CA LEU A 151 16.53 13.46 -8.25
C LEU A 151 16.46 12.11 -7.52
N LEU A 152 15.61 11.20 -7.99
CA LEU A 152 15.51 9.85 -7.47
C LEU A 152 16.79 9.05 -7.70
N LEU A 153 17.46 9.26 -8.84
CA LEU A 153 18.74 8.63 -9.15
C LEU A 153 19.80 9.04 -8.12
N GLU A 154 19.91 10.32 -7.78
CA GLU A 154 20.85 10.78 -6.75
C GLU A 154 20.45 10.32 -5.34
N HIS A 155 19.15 10.31 -5.02
CA HIS A 155 18.63 9.87 -3.73
C HIS A 155 18.92 8.39 -3.45
N HIS A 156 18.70 7.52 -4.43
CA HIS A 156 18.83 6.07 -4.27
C HIS A 156 20.19 5.50 -4.66
N MET A 157 20.84 6.09 -5.67
CA MET A 157 22.12 5.63 -6.21
C MET A 157 23.09 6.82 -6.25
N ARG A 158 23.70 7.16 -5.11
CA ARG A 158 24.65 8.27 -5.02
C ARG A 158 25.76 8.16 -6.07
N GLY A 159 26.27 9.31 -6.52
CA GLY A 159 27.28 9.35 -7.59
C GLY A 159 28.49 8.40 -7.38
N TYR A 160 29.00 8.24 -6.15
CA TYR A 160 30.11 7.31 -5.89
C TYR A 160 29.81 5.86 -6.30
N LEU A 161 28.58 5.40 -6.07
CA LEU A 161 28.14 4.07 -6.48
C LEU A 161 28.00 4.01 -8.00
N ARG A 162 27.43 5.05 -8.62
CA ARG A 162 27.20 5.12 -10.07
C ARG A 162 28.51 5.13 -10.85
N GLU A 163 29.51 5.89 -10.41
CA GLU A 163 30.85 5.89 -11.00
C GLU A 163 31.48 4.49 -10.96
N LYS A 164 31.46 3.84 -9.78
CA LYS A 164 31.99 2.48 -9.59
C LYS A 164 31.30 1.46 -10.49
N LEU A 165 29.97 1.50 -10.57
CA LEU A 165 29.19 0.59 -11.41
C LEU A 165 29.48 0.80 -12.90
N LEU A 166 29.55 2.05 -13.36
CA LEU A 166 29.84 2.37 -14.75
C LEU A 166 31.23 1.89 -15.16
N VAL A 167 32.25 2.17 -14.33
CA VAL A 167 33.63 1.79 -14.62
C VAL A 167 33.81 0.27 -14.55
N ALA A 168 33.24 -0.40 -13.54
CA ALA A 168 33.31 -1.85 -13.43
C ALA A 168 32.66 -2.57 -14.62
N HIS A 169 31.53 -2.07 -15.12
CA HIS A 169 30.91 -2.62 -16.33
C HIS A 169 31.77 -2.40 -17.59
N ILE A 170 32.25 -1.18 -17.82
CA ILE A 170 33.04 -0.87 -19.03
C ILE A 170 34.38 -1.64 -19.03
N ARG A 171 34.99 -1.83 -17.86
CA ARG A 171 36.20 -2.67 -17.71
C ARG A 171 35.92 -4.13 -18.07
N SER A 172 34.83 -4.71 -17.57
CA SER A 172 34.49 -6.13 -17.76
C SER A 172 34.04 -6.46 -19.19
N ASP A 173 33.21 -5.62 -19.81
CA ASP A 173 32.67 -5.85 -21.16
C ASP A 173 33.51 -5.18 -22.28
N HIS A 174 34.59 -4.47 -21.92
CA HIS A 174 35.47 -3.73 -22.84
C HIS A 174 34.76 -2.70 -23.75
N CYS A 175 33.69 -2.09 -23.27
CA CYS A 175 32.85 -1.14 -24.01
C CYS A 175 33.40 0.30 -24.03
N PHE A 176 34.70 0.49 -24.30
CA PHE A 176 35.36 1.80 -24.25
C PHE A 176 34.92 2.76 -25.37
N ASP A 177 34.49 2.23 -26.53
CA ASP A 177 34.14 3.02 -27.72
C ASP A 177 32.66 3.46 -27.76
N ASN A 178 31.96 3.45 -26.62
CA ASN A 178 30.54 3.81 -26.60
C ASN A 178 30.33 5.30 -26.95
N PRO A 179 29.47 5.64 -27.94
CA PRO A 179 29.25 7.03 -28.37
C PRO A 179 28.60 7.92 -27.30
N ASN A 180 28.00 7.34 -26.27
CA ASN A 180 27.38 8.04 -25.15
C ASN A 180 28.27 8.08 -23.90
N LEU A 181 29.54 7.66 -23.97
CA LEU A 181 30.42 7.55 -22.79
C LEU A 181 30.55 8.87 -22.01
N GLU A 182 30.71 10.00 -22.69
CA GLU A 182 30.85 11.29 -22.01
C GLU A 182 29.57 11.73 -21.28
N PRO A 183 28.36 11.72 -21.91
CA PRO A 183 27.10 11.91 -21.18
C PRO A 183 26.86 10.91 -20.05
N LEU A 184 27.30 9.66 -20.19
CA LEU A 184 27.19 8.65 -19.14
C LEU A 184 28.09 8.98 -17.94
N CYS A 185 29.32 9.41 -18.20
CA CYS A 185 30.21 9.94 -17.18
C CYS A 185 29.60 11.16 -16.48
N LEU A 186 28.97 12.08 -17.22
CA LEU A 186 28.29 13.25 -16.65
C LEU A 186 27.10 12.87 -15.75
N LEU A 187 26.29 11.89 -16.19
CA LEU A 187 25.20 11.33 -15.41
C LEU A 187 25.74 10.75 -14.10
N CYS A 188 26.75 9.88 -14.18
CA CYS A 188 27.27 9.12 -13.03
C CYS A 188 28.17 9.94 -12.10
N ARG A 189 28.69 11.09 -12.57
CA ARG A 189 29.68 11.89 -11.83
C ARG A 189 29.21 12.23 -10.43
N VAL A 190 30.08 12.00 -9.46
CA VAL A 190 29.87 12.34 -8.06
C VAL A 190 29.44 13.80 -7.92
N HIS A 191 28.28 13.96 -7.29
CA HIS A 191 27.83 15.26 -6.81
C HIS A 191 28.59 15.60 -5.53
N ARG A 192 29.44 16.65 -5.58
CA ARG A 192 30.18 17.13 -4.40
C ARG A 192 29.59 18.49 -4.00
N PRO A 193 28.81 18.57 -2.91
CA PRO A 193 28.48 19.86 -2.33
C PRO A 193 29.78 20.59 -1.98
N THR A 194 29.89 21.86 -2.35
CA THR A 194 31.05 22.70 -1.99
C THR A 194 31.23 22.76 -0.46
N ALA A 195 32.47 22.87 0.00
CA ALA A 195 32.95 22.55 1.36
C ALA A 195 32.35 23.36 2.54
N SER A 196 31.39 24.26 2.33
CA SER A 196 30.84 25.13 3.38
C SER A 196 29.67 24.53 4.18
N THR A 197 29.19 23.33 3.87
CA THR A 197 27.99 22.74 4.50
C THR A 197 28.17 21.32 5.04
N ALA A 198 29.36 20.98 5.54
CA ALA A 198 29.63 19.72 6.26
C ALA A 198 28.81 19.52 7.56
N PHE A 199 27.95 20.48 7.94
CA PHE A 199 27.19 20.47 9.20
C PHE A 199 25.83 19.75 9.14
N TYR A 200 25.36 19.32 7.96
CA TYR A 200 24.08 18.60 7.83
C TYR A 200 24.25 17.25 7.12
N GLN A 201 25.22 16.45 7.55
CA GLN A 201 25.10 15.00 7.37
C GLN A 201 23.99 14.49 8.29
N VAL A 202 22.74 14.52 7.79
CA VAL A 202 21.70 13.67 8.35
C VAL A 202 22.21 12.24 8.16
N GLN A 203 22.53 11.57 9.25
CA GLN A 203 22.74 10.13 9.28
C GLN A 203 21.43 9.48 8.80
N SER A 204 21.27 9.32 7.49
CA SER A 204 20.16 8.57 6.91
C SER A 204 20.44 7.09 7.11
N SER A 205 20.13 6.60 8.31
CA SER A 205 20.12 5.18 8.66
C SER A 205 19.04 4.37 7.92
N HIS A 206 18.29 4.99 7.00
CA HIS A 206 17.27 4.33 6.21
C HIS A 206 17.44 4.70 4.72
N LEU A 207 18.07 3.79 3.96
CA LEU A 207 18.16 3.84 2.48
C LEU A 207 16.79 3.84 1.77
N ASN A 208 15.69 3.72 2.52
CA ASN A 208 14.31 3.61 2.04
C ASN A 208 13.42 4.78 2.49
N SER A 209 14.00 5.96 2.77
CA SER A 209 13.20 7.14 3.11
C SER A 209 12.44 7.64 1.89
N SER A 210 11.12 7.78 2.00
CA SER A 210 10.28 8.42 0.97
C SER A 210 10.51 9.94 0.90
N MET A 211 11.15 10.55 1.91
CA MET A 211 11.61 11.93 1.86
C MET A 211 12.89 12.02 1.02
N VAL A 212 12.80 12.70 -0.12
CA VAL A 212 13.90 12.94 -1.05
C VAL A 212 14.75 14.10 -0.54
N THR A 213 16.01 13.81 -0.22
CA THR A 213 16.95 14.79 0.34
C THR A 213 18.13 14.97 -0.59
N VAL A 214 17.93 15.73 -1.66
CA VAL A 214 18.99 16.10 -2.62
C VAL A 214 19.41 17.54 -2.35
N GLN A 215 20.71 17.75 -2.15
CA GLN A 215 21.29 19.08 -2.03
C GLN A 215 21.67 19.60 -3.41
N TRP A 216 21.45 20.89 -3.67
CA TRP A 216 21.71 21.54 -4.97
C TRP A 216 21.07 20.81 -6.17
N PRO A 217 19.73 20.67 -6.20
CA PRO A 217 19.04 19.99 -7.29
C PRO A 217 19.34 20.56 -8.69
N GLU A 218 19.54 21.87 -8.80
CA GLU A 218 19.90 22.58 -10.03
C GLU A 218 21.21 22.08 -10.64
N GLU A 219 22.23 21.75 -9.84
CA GLU A 219 23.51 21.25 -10.35
C GLU A 219 23.39 19.86 -10.98
N ILE A 220 22.35 19.10 -10.64
CA ILE A 220 22.07 17.79 -11.22
C ILE A 220 21.22 17.95 -12.47
N LEU A 221 20.18 18.77 -12.42
CA LEU A 221 19.26 18.99 -13.53
C LEU A 221 19.94 19.75 -14.68
N LEU A 222 20.77 20.75 -14.40
CA LEU A 222 21.51 21.53 -15.40
C LEU A 222 22.61 20.73 -16.12
N ARG A 223 22.94 19.50 -15.68
CA ARG A 223 23.76 18.57 -16.48
C ARG A 223 23.04 18.11 -17.74
N PHE A 224 21.72 18.14 -17.72
CA PHE A 224 20.83 17.72 -18.80
C PHE A 224 19.78 18.82 -19.04
N PRO A 225 20.18 20.02 -19.50
CA PRO A 225 19.29 21.16 -19.63
C PRO A 225 18.28 20.96 -20.76
N PHE A 226 17.17 21.67 -20.66
CA PHE A 226 16.21 21.89 -21.75
C PHE A 226 16.21 23.37 -22.15
N PRO A 227 15.67 23.73 -23.32
CA PRO A 227 15.60 25.12 -23.74
C PRO A 227 14.77 25.94 -22.74
N GLU A 228 15.39 26.97 -22.16
CA GLU A 228 14.74 27.90 -21.21
C GLU A 228 13.38 28.40 -21.71
N PRO A 229 13.19 28.91 -22.95
CA PRO A 229 11.89 29.43 -23.38
C PRO A 229 10.76 28.37 -23.35
N VAL A 230 11.10 27.09 -23.54
CA VAL A 230 10.13 25.99 -23.46
C VAL A 230 9.75 25.74 -22.00
N VAL A 231 10.72 25.68 -21.11
CA VAL A 231 10.48 25.48 -19.68
C VAL A 231 9.70 26.65 -19.09
N GLU A 232 10.04 27.90 -19.45
CA GLU A 232 9.29 29.11 -19.08
C GLU A 232 7.84 29.05 -19.54
N SER A 233 7.60 28.66 -20.80
CA SER A 233 6.25 28.51 -21.35
C SER A 233 5.44 27.48 -20.57
N VAL A 234 6.04 26.35 -20.22
CA VAL A 234 5.38 25.30 -19.42
C VAL A 234 5.07 25.80 -18.00
N ILE A 235 6.02 26.46 -17.32
CA ILE A 235 5.80 27.05 -15.99
C ILE A 235 4.69 28.11 -16.03
N SER A 236 4.64 28.93 -17.08
CA SER A 236 3.59 29.93 -17.28
C SER A 236 2.20 29.29 -17.41
N HIS A 237 2.05 28.23 -18.22
CA HIS A 237 0.78 27.51 -18.36
C HIS A 237 0.36 26.83 -17.05
N LEU A 238 1.31 26.26 -16.32
CA LEU A 238 1.05 25.66 -15.00
C LEU A 238 0.51 26.69 -13.99
N ARG A 239 0.98 27.94 -14.06
CA ARG A 239 0.49 29.05 -13.21
C ARG A 239 -0.90 29.54 -13.63
N ASN A 240 -1.17 29.56 -14.93
CA ASN A 240 -2.40 30.19 -15.44
C ASN A 240 -3.58 29.22 -15.57
N CYS A 241 -3.34 27.91 -15.59
CA CYS A 241 -4.36 26.90 -15.84
C CYS A 241 -4.23 25.67 -14.92
N ASP A 242 -5.38 25.09 -14.57
CA ASP A 242 -5.42 23.72 -14.07
C ASP A 242 -5.30 22.76 -15.26
N ILE A 243 -4.12 22.19 -15.46
CA ILE A 243 -3.86 21.33 -16.61
C ILE A 243 -4.44 19.93 -16.43
N TYR A 244 -4.86 19.53 -15.22
CA TYR A 244 -5.47 18.22 -14.94
C TYR A 244 -6.98 18.28 -14.68
N ASP A 245 -7.58 19.47 -14.75
CA ASP A 245 -8.99 19.72 -14.51
C ASP A 245 -9.50 19.17 -13.15
N HIS A 246 -8.69 19.33 -12.11
CA HIS A 246 -9.03 18.86 -10.76
C HIS A 246 -9.86 19.88 -9.96
N THR A 247 -9.70 21.17 -10.24
CA THR A 247 -10.34 22.28 -9.52
C THR A 247 -11.87 22.18 -9.51
N PRO A 248 -12.56 21.80 -10.60
CA PRO A 248 -14.02 21.60 -10.57
C PRO A 248 -14.49 20.55 -9.56
N HIS A 249 -13.64 19.56 -9.24
CA HIS A 249 -13.94 18.51 -8.26
C HIS A 249 -13.73 18.96 -6.80
N TYR A 250 -13.12 20.14 -6.59
CA TYR A 250 -12.86 20.77 -5.29
C TYR A 250 -13.50 22.17 -5.23
N PRO A 251 -14.82 22.26 -4.99
CA PRO A 251 -15.53 23.54 -5.01
C PRO A 251 -15.14 24.48 -3.85
N ASP A 252 -14.65 23.92 -2.73
CA ASP A 252 -14.25 24.70 -1.56
C ASP A 252 -12.87 25.34 -1.77
N LEU A 253 -12.77 26.65 -1.53
CA LEU A 253 -11.52 27.41 -1.71
C LEU A 253 -10.37 26.88 -0.86
N GLU A 254 -10.67 26.32 0.31
CA GLU A 254 -9.68 25.70 1.21
C GLU A 254 -9.00 24.47 0.57
N HIS A 255 -9.65 23.82 -0.39
CA HIS A 255 -9.14 22.61 -1.04
C HIS A 255 -8.24 22.90 -2.24
N ARG A 256 -8.06 24.18 -2.62
CA ARG A 256 -7.31 24.58 -3.82
C ARG A 256 -5.89 24.00 -3.86
N SER A 257 -5.16 24.05 -2.75
CA SER A 257 -3.80 23.54 -2.66
C SER A 257 -3.72 22.02 -2.89
N VAL A 258 -4.77 21.29 -2.48
CA VAL A 258 -4.90 19.84 -2.74
C VAL A 258 -5.28 19.56 -4.19
N ALA A 259 -6.21 20.32 -4.76
CA ALA A 259 -6.59 20.18 -6.17
C ALA A 259 -5.38 20.32 -7.11
N LEU A 260 -4.54 21.32 -6.85
CA LEU A 260 -3.35 21.63 -7.64
C LEU A 260 -2.09 20.86 -7.20
N ALA A 261 -2.19 19.91 -6.27
CA ALA A 261 -1.00 19.29 -5.66
C ALA A 261 -0.11 18.53 -6.67
N LYS A 262 -0.69 17.89 -7.70
CA LYS A 262 0.08 17.23 -8.76
C LYS A 262 0.89 18.25 -9.57
N GLN A 263 0.27 19.37 -9.94
CA GLN A 263 0.97 20.47 -10.63
C GLN A 263 2.05 21.08 -9.76
N ALA A 264 1.78 21.27 -8.47
CA ALA A 264 2.73 21.82 -7.51
C ALA A 264 4.03 21.01 -7.47
N GLY A 265 3.94 19.67 -7.49
CA GLY A 265 5.09 18.78 -7.58
C GLY A 265 5.93 18.99 -8.85
N TYR A 266 5.27 19.18 -10.00
CA TYR A 266 5.98 19.45 -11.26
C TYR A 266 6.57 20.85 -11.33
N VAL A 267 5.86 21.88 -10.83
CA VAL A 267 6.41 23.24 -10.70
C VAL A 267 7.67 23.22 -9.86
N TYR A 268 7.67 22.52 -8.72
CA TYR A 268 8.85 22.39 -7.87
C TYR A 268 10.07 21.88 -8.65
N VAL A 269 9.91 20.82 -9.45
CA VAL A 269 11.02 20.24 -10.23
C VAL A 269 11.45 21.17 -11.36
N LEU A 270 10.49 21.75 -12.09
CA LEU A 270 10.78 22.60 -13.25
C LEU A 270 11.51 23.89 -12.88
N LEU A 271 11.29 24.43 -11.68
CA LEU A 271 12.00 25.61 -11.18
C LEU A 271 13.53 25.43 -11.13
N PHE A 272 14.03 24.20 -10.99
CA PHE A 272 15.48 23.95 -10.95
C PHE A 272 16.14 23.92 -12.34
N TYR A 273 15.37 23.87 -13.43
CA TYR A 273 15.89 24.13 -14.76
C TYR A 273 16.13 25.63 -15.02
N ILE A 274 15.50 26.51 -14.23
CA ILE A 274 15.68 27.98 -14.30
C ILE A 274 15.92 28.52 -12.88
N PRO A 275 17.14 28.34 -12.32
CA PRO A 275 17.42 28.70 -10.92
C PRO A 275 17.23 30.19 -10.60
N GLU A 276 17.27 31.05 -11.61
CA GLU A 276 17.00 32.49 -11.46
C GLU A 276 15.61 32.75 -10.86
N TYR A 277 14.62 31.93 -11.22
CA TYR A 277 13.25 32.05 -10.70
C TYR A 277 13.18 31.82 -9.19
N LEU A 278 13.99 30.90 -8.64
CA LEU A 278 14.05 30.65 -7.20
C LEU A 278 14.62 31.83 -6.40
N HIS A 279 15.38 32.71 -7.06
CA HIS A 279 15.93 33.93 -6.47
C HIS A 279 15.01 35.15 -6.65
N ASP A 280 14.06 35.13 -7.59
CA ASP A 280 13.07 36.18 -7.78
C ASP A 280 11.98 36.12 -6.68
N ALA A 281 11.99 37.12 -5.79
CA ALA A 281 11.04 37.18 -4.69
C ALA A 281 9.59 37.39 -5.15
N VAL A 282 9.34 38.16 -6.22
CA VAL A 282 7.97 38.47 -6.67
C VAL A 282 7.34 37.24 -7.30
N LEU A 283 8.08 36.61 -8.21
CA LEU A 283 7.63 35.39 -8.87
C LEU A 283 7.41 34.26 -7.85
N MET A 284 8.35 34.06 -6.93
CA MET A 284 8.19 33.03 -5.90
C MET A 284 7.06 33.31 -4.91
N GLN A 285 6.75 34.59 -4.63
CA GLN A 285 5.57 34.93 -3.81
C GLN A 285 4.27 34.48 -4.48
N GLU A 286 4.14 34.71 -5.79
CA GLU A 286 2.97 34.28 -6.55
C GLU A 286 2.86 32.75 -6.60
N ILE A 287 3.96 32.06 -6.90
CA ILE A 287 4.02 30.59 -6.93
C ILE A 287 3.66 29.99 -5.57
N VAL A 288 4.22 30.53 -4.47
CA VAL A 288 3.92 30.06 -3.12
C VAL A 288 2.47 30.31 -2.75
N ALA A 289 1.92 31.50 -3.04
CA ALA A 289 0.52 31.81 -2.78
C ALA A 289 -0.45 30.91 -3.57
N MET A 290 -0.05 30.47 -4.76
CA MET A 290 -0.87 29.62 -5.62
C MET A 290 -0.86 28.15 -5.21
N PHE A 291 0.32 27.58 -4.92
CA PHE A 291 0.51 26.13 -4.78
C PHE A 291 0.88 25.68 -3.36
N PHE A 292 1.60 26.50 -2.60
CA PHE A 292 2.33 26.06 -1.41
C PHE A 292 1.90 26.78 -0.12
N GLN A 293 0.83 27.58 -0.17
CA GLN A 293 0.36 28.37 0.97
C GLN A 293 0.18 27.52 2.23
N ASP A 294 -0.46 26.36 2.10
CA ASP A 294 -0.73 25.42 3.20
C ASP A 294 0.06 24.12 3.09
N LEU A 295 0.91 23.98 2.07
CA LEU A 295 1.64 22.75 1.73
C LEU A 295 3.14 23.01 1.61
N TRP A 296 3.93 22.60 2.61
CA TRP A 296 5.40 22.62 2.52
C TRP A 296 6.03 21.24 2.35
N ILE A 297 5.25 20.18 2.45
CA ILE A 297 5.64 18.81 2.09
C ILE A 297 4.95 18.44 0.78
N VAL A 298 5.74 18.28 -0.28
CA VAL A 298 5.24 18.18 -1.65
C VAL A 298 5.62 16.83 -2.25
N PRO A 299 4.65 15.98 -2.63
CA PRO A 299 4.92 14.79 -3.42
C PRO A 299 5.38 15.18 -4.83
N ILE A 300 6.53 14.65 -5.27
CA ILE A 300 7.09 14.89 -6.62
C ILE A 300 6.89 13.70 -7.55
N PHE A 301 6.79 12.50 -6.99
CA PHE A 301 6.47 11.26 -7.71
C PHE A 301 5.93 10.24 -6.72
N MET A 302 4.68 9.79 -6.86
CA MET A 302 4.06 8.81 -5.96
C MET A 302 4.21 9.22 -4.47
N ASP A 303 4.87 8.41 -3.64
CA ASP A 303 5.19 8.70 -2.23
C ASP A 303 6.52 9.43 -2.00
N PHE A 304 7.31 9.61 -3.04
CA PHE A 304 8.51 10.40 -2.98
C PHE A 304 8.14 11.88 -2.86
N LYS A 305 8.53 12.46 -1.73
CA LYS A 305 8.16 13.82 -1.33
C LYS A 305 9.38 14.63 -0.94
N VAL A 306 9.27 15.94 -1.07
CA VAL A 306 10.30 16.90 -0.68
C VAL A 306 9.78 17.82 0.42
N ASP A 307 10.67 18.25 1.29
CA ASP A 307 10.38 19.30 2.27
C ASP A 307 10.93 20.64 1.76
N LEU A 308 10.04 21.55 1.41
CA LEU A 308 10.39 22.86 0.87
C LEU A 308 11.22 23.69 1.85
N SER A 309 11.02 23.51 3.16
CA SER A 309 11.79 24.23 4.19
C SER A 309 13.28 23.87 4.15
N PHE A 310 13.60 22.67 3.66
CA PHE A 310 14.97 22.21 3.50
C PHE A 310 15.47 22.49 2.08
N SER A 311 14.70 22.12 1.05
CA SER A 311 15.15 22.25 -0.34
C SER A 311 15.31 23.70 -0.79
N TRP A 312 14.51 24.62 -0.24
CA TRP A 312 14.58 26.04 -0.63
C TRP A 312 15.40 26.92 0.32
N ASP A 313 16.05 26.35 1.34
CA ASP A 313 16.78 27.12 2.36
C ASP A 313 17.90 28.00 1.80
N MET A 314 18.45 27.62 0.64
CA MET A 314 19.57 28.30 -0.01
C MET A 314 19.13 29.43 -0.97
N TYR A 315 17.87 29.45 -1.41
CA TYR A 315 17.38 30.46 -2.37
C TYR A 315 16.63 31.58 -1.65
N LYS A 316 17.19 32.79 -1.67
CA LYS A 316 16.66 33.94 -0.91
C LYS A 316 15.21 34.28 -1.25
N GLY A 317 14.84 34.26 -2.54
CA GLY A 317 13.48 34.55 -3.01
C GLY A 317 12.49 33.52 -2.49
N ALA A 318 12.71 32.25 -2.83
CA ALA A 318 11.88 31.13 -2.40
C ALA A 318 11.76 31.02 -0.87
N LYS A 319 12.87 31.14 -0.13
CA LYS A 319 12.89 31.12 1.33
C LYS A 319 12.08 32.25 1.95
N ALA A 320 12.22 33.47 1.42
CA ALA A 320 11.45 34.62 1.90
C ALA A 320 9.96 34.41 1.67
N SER A 321 9.55 33.93 0.50
CA SER A 321 8.16 33.63 0.16
C SER A 321 7.56 32.52 1.03
N LEU A 322 8.32 31.47 1.30
CA LEU A 322 7.88 30.33 2.12
C LEU A 322 7.80 30.68 3.63
N SER A 323 8.50 31.72 4.08
CA SER A 323 8.60 32.05 5.51
C SER A 323 7.23 32.29 6.18
N CYS A 324 6.27 32.85 5.45
CA CYS A 324 4.90 33.06 5.92
C CYS A 324 4.16 31.74 6.22
N CYS A 325 4.35 30.72 5.37
CA CYS A 325 3.76 29.38 5.54
C CYS A 325 4.36 28.63 6.74
N LEU A 326 5.64 28.88 7.03
CA LEU A 326 6.36 28.22 8.13
C LEU A 326 6.23 28.93 9.49
N LEU A 327 5.48 30.03 9.56
CA LEU A 327 5.23 30.73 10.82
C LEU A 327 4.52 29.80 11.82
N PRO A 328 5.04 29.64 13.05
CA PRO A 328 4.41 28.79 14.06
C PRO A 328 2.94 29.10 14.33
N ALA A 329 2.54 30.36 14.25
CA ALA A 329 1.13 30.77 14.42
C ALA A 329 0.24 30.23 13.30
N HIS A 330 0.71 30.29 12.05
CA HIS A 330 -0.02 29.79 10.89
C HIS A 330 -0.10 28.26 10.90
N VAL A 331 1.02 27.58 11.18
CA VAL A 331 1.05 26.11 11.33
C VAL A 331 0.10 25.65 12.45
N ASN A 332 0.07 26.35 13.59
CA ASN A 332 -0.87 26.05 14.67
C ASN A 332 -2.33 26.26 14.26
N HIS A 333 -2.64 27.31 13.50
CA HIS A 333 -3.97 27.55 12.97
C HIS A 333 -4.43 26.40 12.06
N LEU A 334 -3.58 25.97 11.12
CA LEU A 334 -3.88 24.82 10.24
C LEU A 334 -4.04 23.52 11.05
N CYS A 335 -3.20 23.29 12.06
CA CYS A 335 -3.34 22.14 12.94
C CYS A 335 -4.68 22.15 13.69
N GLN A 336 -5.10 23.30 14.21
CA GLN A 336 -6.39 23.46 14.89
C GLN A 336 -7.55 23.23 13.93
N LEU A 337 -7.49 23.78 12.72
CA LEU A 337 -8.49 23.60 11.66
C LEU A 337 -8.70 22.12 11.33
N HIS A 338 -7.63 21.38 11.05
CA HIS A 338 -7.75 19.96 10.71
C HIS A 338 -8.11 19.09 11.91
N SER A 339 -7.64 19.44 13.11
CA SER A 339 -7.95 18.68 14.33
C SER A 339 -9.40 18.83 14.76
N SER A 340 -10.01 20.02 14.62
CA SER A 340 -11.44 20.21 14.87
C SER A 340 -12.27 19.45 13.83
N LYS A 341 -11.94 19.61 12.53
CA LYS A 341 -12.59 18.89 11.44
C LYS A 341 -12.59 17.38 11.65
N ILE A 342 -11.47 16.76 12.06
CA ILE A 342 -11.42 15.31 12.29
C ILE A 342 -12.42 14.86 13.35
N LYS A 343 -12.60 15.61 14.44
CA LYS A 343 -13.54 15.22 15.51
C LYS A 343 -14.97 15.20 14.99
N ASP A 344 -15.35 16.26 14.27
CA ASP A 344 -16.68 16.39 13.69
C ASP A 344 -16.89 15.32 12.60
N LEU A 345 -15.94 15.17 11.68
CA LEU A 345 -15.97 14.19 10.60
C LEU A 345 -16.00 12.75 11.13
N MET A 346 -15.24 12.43 12.18
CA MET A 346 -15.25 11.10 12.79
C MET A 346 -16.63 10.77 13.37
N SER A 347 -17.29 11.73 14.02
CA SER A 347 -18.64 11.53 14.56
C SER A 347 -19.67 11.24 13.45
N VAL A 348 -19.57 11.98 12.34
CA VAL A 348 -20.41 11.79 11.15
C VAL A 348 -20.09 10.46 10.47
N LEU A 349 -18.81 10.10 10.31
CA LEU A 349 -18.42 8.80 9.74
C LEU A 349 -18.99 7.64 10.55
N CYS A 350 -18.92 7.71 11.88
CA CYS A 350 -19.45 6.67 12.75
C CYS A 350 -20.98 6.54 12.65
N SER A 351 -21.71 7.66 12.49
CA SER A 351 -23.16 7.61 12.30
C SER A 351 -23.55 7.09 10.91
N THR A 352 -22.87 7.56 9.86
CA THR A 352 -23.14 7.14 8.47
C THR A 352 -22.76 5.67 8.22
N LEU A 353 -21.72 5.16 8.88
CA LEU A 353 -21.24 3.77 8.77
C LEU A 353 -21.87 2.82 9.81
N SER A 354 -22.88 3.26 10.56
CA SER A 354 -23.62 2.37 11.46
C SER A 354 -24.35 1.27 10.67
N GLU A 355 -24.61 0.12 11.29
CA GLU A 355 -25.20 -1.04 10.59
C GLU A 355 -26.51 -0.64 9.88
N ASP A 356 -26.60 -1.00 8.59
CA ASP A 356 -27.73 -0.79 7.67
C ASP A 356 -28.14 0.67 7.34
N SER A 357 -27.39 1.70 7.71
CA SER A 357 -27.74 3.10 7.36
C SER A 357 -27.40 3.49 5.91
N LEU A 358 -26.32 2.93 5.35
CA LEU A 358 -25.89 3.18 3.97
C LEU A 358 -26.63 2.24 3.01
N THR A 359 -27.88 2.57 2.71
CA THR A 359 -28.69 1.89 1.70
C THR A 359 -28.58 2.56 0.33
N ARG A 360 -29.05 1.87 -0.72
CA ARG A 360 -29.15 2.42 -2.09
C ARG A 360 -29.92 3.75 -2.09
N ASP A 361 -31.07 3.78 -1.42
CA ASP A 361 -31.91 4.96 -1.32
C ASP A 361 -31.20 6.11 -0.60
N TYR A 362 -30.43 5.81 0.46
CA TYR A 362 -29.68 6.83 1.17
C TYR A 362 -28.61 7.49 0.29
N VAL A 363 -27.89 6.70 -0.52
CA VAL A 363 -26.87 7.22 -1.45
C VAL A 363 -27.50 8.05 -2.56
N LEU A 364 -28.65 7.62 -3.11
CA LEU A 364 -29.41 8.39 -4.11
C LEU A 364 -29.83 9.77 -3.56
N ASN A 365 -30.38 9.79 -2.35
CA ASN A 365 -30.88 11.01 -1.72
C ASN A 365 -29.76 11.97 -1.28
N ASN A 366 -28.61 11.46 -0.84
CA ASN A 366 -27.55 12.26 -0.18
C ASN A 366 -26.22 12.28 -0.95
N SER A 367 -26.22 11.99 -2.25
CA SER A 367 -25.01 11.87 -3.07
C SER A 367 -24.04 13.07 -2.98
N MET A 368 -24.57 14.30 -3.01
CA MET A 368 -23.76 15.53 -2.93
C MET A 368 -23.15 15.74 -1.53
N GLU A 369 -23.91 15.42 -0.48
CA GLU A 369 -23.43 15.49 0.91
C GLU A 369 -22.35 14.44 1.17
N LEU A 370 -22.56 13.21 0.70
CA LEU A 370 -21.58 12.12 0.78
C LEU A 370 -20.28 12.45 0.04
N LEU A 371 -20.38 13.02 -1.17
CA LEU A 371 -19.20 13.51 -1.90
C LEU A 371 -18.47 14.62 -1.13
N SER A 372 -19.20 15.56 -0.52
CA SER A 372 -18.61 16.60 0.32
C SER A 372 -17.92 16.03 1.56
N LEU A 373 -18.54 15.05 2.23
CA LEU A 373 -17.96 14.34 3.36
C LEU A 373 -16.65 13.64 2.98
N ILE A 374 -16.64 12.91 1.86
CA ILE A 374 -15.45 12.21 1.36
C ILE A 374 -14.33 13.19 0.98
N ARG A 375 -14.66 14.31 0.33
CA ARG A 375 -13.68 15.39 0.04
C ARG A 375 -13.03 15.92 1.32
N ASN A 376 -13.84 16.28 2.32
CA ASN A 376 -13.35 16.85 3.58
C ASN A 376 -12.49 15.86 4.38
N CYS A 377 -12.86 14.57 4.37
CA CYS A 377 -12.07 13.51 4.99
C CYS A 377 -10.69 13.38 4.32
N ASN A 378 -10.65 13.27 2.99
CA ASN A 378 -9.38 13.15 2.24
C ASN A 378 -8.52 14.39 2.33
N PHE A 379 -9.12 15.58 2.30
CA PHE A 379 -8.42 16.84 2.49
C PHE A 379 -7.67 16.88 3.83
N SER A 380 -8.37 16.56 4.93
CA SER A 380 -7.78 16.57 6.26
C SER A 380 -6.76 15.44 6.45
N LEU A 381 -7.04 14.24 5.94
CA LEU A 381 -6.10 13.11 5.95
C LEU A 381 -4.80 13.46 5.23
N ARG A 382 -4.89 14.00 4.01
CA ARG A 382 -3.73 14.32 3.19
C ARG A 382 -2.79 15.28 3.91
N TRP A 383 -3.34 16.37 4.44
CA TRP A 383 -2.55 17.38 5.12
C TRP A 383 -1.85 16.80 6.37
N LEU A 384 -2.59 16.07 7.21
CA LEU A 384 -2.05 15.52 8.44
C LEU A 384 -1.03 14.40 8.22
N LEU A 385 -1.23 13.55 7.20
CA LEU A 385 -0.24 12.53 6.86
C LEU A 385 1.06 13.19 6.37
N LEU A 386 0.99 14.11 5.41
CA LEU A 386 2.18 14.74 4.81
C LEU A 386 3.02 15.51 5.82
N HIS A 387 2.42 16.45 6.56
CA HIS A 387 3.19 17.40 7.38
C HIS A 387 3.83 16.80 8.63
N ARG A 388 3.43 15.59 9.04
CA ARG A 388 4.08 14.83 10.13
C ARG A 388 5.47 14.31 9.75
N THR A 389 5.79 14.27 8.46
CA THR A 389 7.11 13.83 7.96
C THR A 389 8.10 14.95 7.70
N SER A 390 7.77 16.19 8.08
CA SER A 390 8.65 17.34 7.86
C SER A 390 10.01 17.19 8.54
N LEU A 391 11.06 17.60 7.83
CA LEU A 391 12.42 17.74 8.33
C LEU A 391 12.57 18.98 9.23
N TYR A 392 11.70 19.98 9.06
CA TYR A 392 11.63 21.14 9.94
C TYR A 392 11.11 20.76 11.33
N LYS A 393 12.03 20.45 12.24
CA LYS A 393 11.74 19.96 13.60
C LYS A 393 10.70 20.80 14.33
N LYS A 394 10.83 22.13 14.35
CA LYS A 394 9.88 23.01 15.05
C LYS A 394 8.46 22.88 14.50
N GLY A 395 8.29 22.89 13.18
CA GLY A 395 6.99 22.71 12.54
C GLY A 395 6.42 21.32 12.77
N ARG A 396 7.25 20.27 12.61
CA ARG A 396 6.85 18.90 12.88
C ARG A 396 6.42 18.71 14.34
N ASP A 397 7.18 19.23 15.29
CA ASP A 397 6.89 19.10 16.71
C ASP A 397 5.60 19.87 17.07
N ILE A 398 5.33 21.01 16.43
CA ILE A 398 4.04 21.72 16.53
C ILE A 398 2.92 20.83 16.00
N VAL A 399 3.06 20.24 14.80
CA VAL A 399 2.04 19.36 14.21
C VAL A 399 1.77 18.17 15.12
N ILE A 400 2.80 17.49 15.61
CA ILE A 400 2.66 16.31 16.49
C ILE A 400 2.04 16.71 17.83
N SER A 401 2.50 17.80 18.45
CA SER A 401 2.06 18.24 19.78
C SER A 401 0.65 18.83 19.76
N ALA A 402 0.31 19.62 18.74
CA ALA A 402 -1.01 20.22 18.59
C ALA A 402 -2.08 19.15 18.33
N VAL A 403 -1.76 18.14 17.53
CA VAL A 403 -2.63 16.99 17.27
C VAL A 403 -2.82 16.16 18.55
N ALA A 404 -1.75 15.93 19.32
CA ALA A 404 -1.82 15.26 20.62
C ALA A 404 -2.66 16.05 21.66
N ALA A 405 -2.56 17.38 21.68
CA ALA A 405 -3.37 18.24 22.57
C ALA A 405 -4.88 18.12 22.30
N HIS A 406 -5.26 17.77 21.07
CA HIS A 406 -6.65 17.52 20.69
C HIS A 406 -7.09 16.07 20.93
N GLN A 407 -6.29 15.22 21.60
CA GLN A 407 -6.53 13.79 21.80
C GLN A 407 -6.58 12.98 20.51
N ILE A 408 -6.09 13.52 19.40
CA ILE A 408 -5.93 12.76 18.17
C ILE A 408 -4.57 12.07 18.28
N ASP A 409 -4.58 10.84 18.74
CA ASP A 409 -3.37 10.02 18.69
C ASP A 409 -3.21 9.39 17.30
N GLU A 410 -2.08 8.74 17.08
CA GLU A 410 -1.85 8.05 15.81
C GLU A 410 -2.83 6.92 15.55
N ALA A 411 -3.35 6.28 16.60
CA ALA A 411 -4.35 5.23 16.45
C ALA A 411 -5.67 5.81 15.91
N THR A 412 -6.08 6.99 16.39
CA THR A 412 -7.25 7.72 15.89
C THR A 412 -7.09 8.10 14.43
N LEU A 413 -5.90 8.52 13.99
CA LEU A 413 -5.63 8.80 12.57
C LEU A 413 -5.70 7.54 11.69
N ILE A 414 -5.16 6.42 12.16
CA ILE A 414 -5.26 5.13 11.44
C ILE A 414 -6.72 4.70 11.34
N LEU A 415 -7.48 4.81 12.45
CA LEU A 415 -8.91 4.49 12.45
C LEU A 415 -9.69 5.42 11.50
N PHE A 416 -9.36 6.70 11.47
CA PHE A 416 -9.97 7.68 10.55
C PHE A 416 -9.70 7.31 9.08
N LEU A 417 -8.46 6.92 8.76
CA LEU A 417 -8.08 6.44 7.43
C LEU A 417 -8.87 5.17 7.05
N LEU A 418 -8.99 4.20 7.97
CA LEU A 418 -9.73 2.96 7.76
C LEU A 418 -11.23 3.21 7.53
N LYS A 419 -11.86 4.06 8.34
CA LYS A 419 -13.28 4.42 8.19
C LYS A 419 -13.54 5.25 6.95
N THR A 420 -12.66 6.19 6.62
CA THR A 420 -12.74 6.96 5.37
C THR A 420 -12.65 6.04 4.15
N SER A 421 -11.69 5.10 4.15
CA SER A 421 -11.55 4.11 3.07
C SER A 421 -12.80 3.23 2.94
N GLN A 422 -13.42 2.84 4.08
CA GLN A 422 -14.66 2.09 4.10
C GLN A 422 -15.82 2.86 3.46
N LEU A 423 -16.01 4.13 3.84
CA LEU A 423 -17.06 4.98 3.27
C LEU A 423 -16.87 5.14 1.76
N GLU A 424 -15.65 5.46 1.32
CA GLU A 424 -15.33 5.60 -0.10
C GLU A 424 -15.67 4.35 -0.89
N PHE A 425 -15.29 3.18 -0.39
CA PHE A 425 -15.55 1.91 -1.05
C PHE A 425 -17.05 1.62 -1.17
N VAL A 426 -17.79 1.72 -0.06
CA VAL A 426 -19.24 1.41 -0.03
C VAL A 426 -20.03 2.39 -0.89
N VAL A 427 -19.77 3.69 -0.77
CA VAL A 427 -20.48 4.71 -1.56
C VAL A 427 -20.16 4.56 -3.04
N LYS A 428 -18.89 4.35 -3.42
CA LYS A 428 -18.50 4.15 -4.82
C LYS A 428 -19.14 2.89 -5.40
N GLN A 429 -19.19 1.79 -4.64
CA GLN A 429 -19.84 0.56 -5.08
C GLN A 429 -21.34 0.77 -5.33
N LEU A 430 -22.06 1.30 -4.35
CA LEU A 430 -23.49 1.58 -4.48
C LEU A 430 -23.78 2.55 -5.62
N TYR A 431 -22.96 3.59 -5.79
CA TYR A 431 -23.13 4.56 -6.88
C TYR A 431 -22.92 3.93 -8.26
N MET A 432 -21.96 3.00 -8.41
CA MET A 432 -21.77 2.27 -9.67
C MET A 432 -22.97 1.38 -9.98
N GLU A 433 -23.47 0.63 -9.00
CA GLU A 433 -24.65 -0.23 -9.17
C GLU A 433 -25.90 0.60 -9.53
N LEU A 434 -26.07 1.78 -8.92
CA LEU A 434 -27.15 2.72 -9.25
C LEU A 434 -27.02 3.32 -10.65
N LEU A 435 -25.79 3.54 -11.13
CA LEU A 435 -25.52 4.05 -12.46
C LEU A 435 -25.83 3.00 -13.54
N GLU A 436 -25.55 1.72 -13.27
CA GLU A 436 -25.91 0.60 -14.16
C GLU A 436 -27.42 0.41 -14.29
N GLU A 437 -28.16 0.61 -13.20
CA GLU A 437 -29.62 0.49 -13.15
C GLU A 437 -30.37 1.80 -13.47
N LYS A 438 -29.67 2.90 -13.77
CA LYS A 438 -30.24 4.24 -13.96
C LYS A 438 -31.46 4.25 -14.90
N ASP A 439 -31.33 3.59 -16.05
CA ASP A 439 -32.38 3.58 -17.07
C ASP A 439 -33.59 2.75 -16.63
N ALA A 440 -33.37 1.66 -15.87
CA ALA A 440 -34.42 0.84 -15.32
C ALA A 440 -35.22 1.62 -14.25
N ILE A 441 -34.52 2.28 -13.31
CA ILE A 441 -35.13 3.11 -12.27
C ILE A 441 -35.98 4.22 -12.90
N TRP A 442 -35.46 4.90 -13.93
CA TRP A 442 -36.22 5.93 -14.65
C TRP A 442 -37.50 5.38 -15.28
N LEU A 443 -37.41 4.25 -16.00
CA LEU A 443 -38.55 3.66 -16.72
C LEU A 443 -39.62 3.13 -15.76
N GLU A 444 -39.22 2.39 -14.73
CA GLU A 444 -40.13 1.81 -13.73
C GLU A 444 -40.82 2.91 -12.93
N SER A 445 -40.07 3.88 -12.40
CA SER A 445 -40.66 5.00 -11.64
C SER A 445 -41.58 5.86 -12.52
N ARG A 446 -41.26 6.06 -13.81
CA ARG A 446 -42.15 6.74 -14.76
C ARG A 446 -43.45 5.97 -14.99
N GLN A 447 -43.37 4.65 -15.11
CA GLN A 447 -44.55 3.80 -15.30
C GLN A 447 -45.41 3.80 -14.03
N HIS A 448 -44.82 3.59 -12.86
CA HIS A 448 -45.52 3.59 -11.58
C HIS A 448 -46.13 4.94 -11.23
N ALA A 449 -45.44 6.06 -11.51
CA ALA A 449 -46.00 7.40 -11.35
C ALA A 449 -47.26 7.58 -12.23
N ASN A 450 -47.21 7.13 -13.49
CA ASN A 450 -48.35 7.19 -14.40
C ASN A 450 -49.52 6.31 -13.95
N ASP A 451 -49.24 5.08 -13.52
CA ASP A 451 -50.27 4.16 -13.02
C ASP A 451 -50.96 4.73 -11.76
N CYS A 452 -50.18 5.27 -10.82
CA CYS A 452 -50.73 5.95 -9.64
C CYS A 452 -51.54 7.20 -10.01
N MET A 453 -51.09 8.03 -10.96
CA MET A 453 -51.87 9.18 -11.44
C MET A 453 -53.18 8.75 -12.13
N GLN A 454 -53.18 7.64 -12.87
CA GLN A 454 -54.39 7.06 -13.46
C GLN A 454 -55.35 6.50 -12.40
N ASP A 455 -54.83 5.91 -11.33
CA ASP A 455 -55.65 5.39 -10.24
C ASP A 455 -56.24 6.52 -9.38
N ILE A 456 -55.51 7.63 -9.17
CA ILE A 456 -56.05 8.87 -8.60
C ILE A 456 -57.20 9.40 -9.47
N PHE A 457 -57.03 9.40 -10.80
CA PHE A 457 -58.06 9.80 -11.74
C PHE A 457 -59.31 8.90 -11.64
N LYS A 458 -59.15 7.57 -11.61
CA LYS A 458 -60.27 6.62 -11.42
C LYS A 458 -60.98 6.83 -10.09
N TYR A 459 -60.23 7.09 -9.02
CA TYR A 459 -60.76 7.29 -7.68
C TYR A 459 -61.60 8.58 -7.59
N LEU A 460 -61.10 9.68 -8.16
CA LEU A 460 -61.82 10.95 -8.29
C LEU A 460 -63.15 10.80 -9.06
N GLY A 461 -63.15 10.00 -10.14
CA GLY A 461 -64.37 9.70 -10.90
C GLY A 461 -65.43 8.88 -10.15
N SER A 462 -65.07 8.22 -9.05
CA SER A 462 -65.96 7.41 -8.21
C SER A 462 -66.43 8.10 -6.92
N TRP A 463 -65.79 9.21 -6.54
CA TRP A 463 -66.05 9.91 -5.29
C TRP A 463 -67.33 10.75 -5.39
N VAL A 464 -68.39 10.33 -4.69
CA VAL A 464 -69.70 11.00 -4.71
C VAL A 464 -69.91 11.82 -3.42
N ILE A 465 -70.04 13.14 -3.62
CA ILE A 465 -70.52 14.23 -2.72
C ILE A 465 -69.45 14.96 -1.87
N SER A 466 -69.08 16.16 -2.31
CA SER A 466 -69.73 17.41 -1.88
C SER A 466 -69.44 18.54 -2.89
N GLN A 467 -70.49 19.24 -3.33
CA GLN A 467 -70.37 20.41 -4.21
C GLN A 467 -69.66 21.55 -3.47
N ARG A 468 -68.34 21.63 -3.57
CA ARG A 468 -67.53 22.84 -3.32
C ARG A 468 -66.07 22.50 -3.65
N VAL A 469 -65.78 22.41 -4.94
CA VAL A 469 -64.53 22.77 -5.65
C VAL A 469 -64.72 22.17 -7.05
N ARG A 470 -65.53 22.85 -7.86
CA ARG A 470 -65.51 22.73 -9.32
C ARG A 470 -65.02 24.08 -9.84
N GLU A 471 -63.75 24.37 -9.59
CA GLU A 471 -63.00 25.34 -10.38
C GLU A 471 -61.90 24.53 -11.05
N GLU A 472 -61.94 24.45 -12.39
CA GLU A 472 -60.92 23.89 -13.30
C GLU A 472 -60.06 22.75 -12.71
N THR A 473 -60.81 21.69 -12.35
CA THR A 473 -60.51 20.27 -12.53
C THR A 473 -59.10 19.80 -12.16
N LEU A 474 -58.90 19.49 -10.86
CA LEU A 474 -57.80 18.62 -10.40
C LEU A 474 -57.65 17.37 -11.28
N GLU A 475 -58.75 16.82 -11.81
CA GLU A 475 -58.76 15.73 -12.81
C GLU A 475 -57.99 16.08 -14.09
N ASP A 476 -58.13 17.30 -14.62
CA ASP A 476 -57.39 17.77 -15.80
C ASP A 476 -55.92 18.04 -15.46
N ILE A 477 -55.62 18.49 -14.22
CA ILE A 477 -54.25 18.67 -13.74
C ILE A 477 -53.52 17.31 -13.66
N PHE A 478 -54.10 16.30 -13.03
CA PHE A 478 -53.50 14.95 -12.96
C PHE A 478 -53.38 14.28 -14.34
N LYS A 479 -54.36 14.52 -15.24
CA LYS A 479 -54.32 14.02 -16.62
C LYS A 479 -53.23 14.69 -17.46
N ASN A 480 -53.08 16.01 -17.32
CA ASN A 480 -52.01 16.76 -17.97
C ASN A 480 -50.65 16.32 -17.44
N PHE A 481 -50.49 16.16 -16.11
CA PHE A 481 -49.25 15.68 -15.52
C PHE A 481 -48.90 14.25 -15.96
N SER A 482 -49.86 13.34 -16.07
CA SER A 482 -49.57 11.99 -16.59
C SER A 482 -49.13 12.02 -18.05
N LEU A 483 -49.76 12.84 -18.91
CA LEU A 483 -49.31 13.01 -20.29
C LEU A 483 -47.92 13.65 -20.38
N GLU A 484 -47.65 14.65 -19.55
CA GLU A 484 -46.36 15.31 -19.50
C GLU A 484 -45.26 14.37 -19.01
N VAL A 485 -45.45 13.71 -17.87
CA VAL A 485 -44.50 12.73 -17.29
C VAL A 485 -44.29 11.53 -18.22
N GLY A 486 -45.36 11.05 -18.89
CA GLY A 486 -45.25 10.00 -19.91
C GLY A 486 -44.46 10.42 -21.16
N SER A 487 -44.47 11.71 -21.50
CA SER A 487 -43.73 12.27 -22.64
C SER A 487 -42.27 12.62 -22.33
N LEU A 488 -41.85 12.55 -21.06
CA LEU A 488 -40.50 12.90 -20.66
C LEU A 488 -39.50 11.85 -21.17
N ASP A 489 -38.44 12.35 -21.80
CA ASP A 489 -37.30 11.58 -22.25
C ASP A 489 -36.05 11.93 -21.42
N HIS A 490 -35.23 10.91 -21.17
CA HIS A 490 -33.99 10.99 -20.41
C HIS A 490 -32.85 11.73 -21.16
N THR A 491 -33.00 11.94 -22.48
CA THR A 491 -31.98 12.60 -23.33
C THR A 491 -31.88 14.11 -23.12
N ASN A 492 -32.97 14.77 -22.73
CA ASN A 492 -33.00 16.21 -22.46
C ASN A 492 -33.16 16.48 -20.95
N VAL A 493 -32.04 16.29 -20.24
CA VAL A 493 -31.98 16.30 -18.77
C VAL A 493 -32.52 17.60 -18.16
N ASP A 494 -32.19 18.76 -18.72
CA ASP A 494 -32.59 20.05 -18.14
C ASP A 494 -34.09 20.34 -18.31
N HIS A 495 -34.65 19.99 -19.47
CA HIS A 495 -36.10 20.09 -19.71
C HIS A 495 -36.89 19.12 -18.83
N ALA A 496 -36.41 17.88 -18.72
CA ALA A 496 -37.03 16.87 -17.86
C ALA A 496 -36.95 17.27 -16.37
N ARG A 497 -35.80 17.79 -15.91
CA ARG A 497 -35.59 18.25 -14.53
C ARG A 497 -36.53 19.42 -14.20
N GLY A 498 -36.60 20.44 -15.06
CA GLY A 498 -37.47 21.60 -14.84
C GLY A 498 -38.95 21.22 -14.74
N LYS A 499 -39.42 20.32 -15.62
CA LYS A 499 -40.79 19.82 -15.58
C LYS A 499 -41.07 18.97 -14.34
N LEU A 500 -40.17 18.06 -13.97
CA LEU A 500 -40.34 17.25 -12.76
C LEU A 500 -40.39 18.12 -11.49
N HIS A 501 -39.55 19.15 -11.39
CA HIS A 501 -39.63 20.09 -10.26
C HIS A 501 -40.99 20.79 -10.17
N LEU A 502 -41.52 21.25 -11.31
CA LEU A 502 -42.83 21.89 -11.35
C LEU A 502 -43.94 20.93 -10.89
N VAL A 503 -43.96 19.71 -11.43
CA VAL A 503 -44.95 18.69 -11.07
C VAL A 503 -44.83 18.30 -9.60
N ILE A 504 -43.63 18.12 -9.07
CA ILE A 504 -43.39 17.81 -7.65
C ILE A 504 -43.85 18.97 -6.75
N SER A 505 -43.54 20.22 -7.07
CA SER A 505 -43.97 21.37 -6.27
C SER A 505 -45.50 21.48 -6.24
N THR A 506 -46.15 21.36 -7.40
CA THR A 506 -47.61 21.46 -7.48
C THR A 506 -48.30 20.29 -6.79
N LEU A 507 -47.80 19.07 -6.90
CA LEU A 507 -48.34 17.92 -6.17
C LEU A 507 -48.12 18.02 -4.65
N THR A 508 -47.03 18.66 -4.21
CA THR A 508 -46.76 18.91 -2.80
C THR A 508 -47.72 19.94 -2.23
N GLU A 509 -48.06 20.98 -2.99
CA GLU A 509 -49.11 21.96 -2.64
C GLU A 509 -50.49 21.28 -2.60
N ILE A 510 -50.81 20.44 -3.59
CA ILE A 510 -52.08 19.68 -3.63
C ILE A 510 -52.19 18.73 -2.42
N LYS A 511 -51.10 18.11 -1.98
CA LYS A 511 -51.07 17.26 -0.79
C LYS A 511 -51.46 18.01 0.50
N GLN A 512 -51.27 19.33 0.57
CA GLN A 512 -51.60 20.16 1.73
C GLN A 512 -53.08 20.58 1.78
N PHE A 513 -53.89 20.25 0.77
CA PHE A 513 -55.33 20.53 0.82
C PHE A 513 -56.03 19.65 1.86
N HIS A 514 -56.83 20.28 2.73
CA HIS A 514 -57.54 19.64 3.84
C HIS A 514 -58.39 18.44 3.39
N GLU A 515 -59.00 18.52 2.19
CA GLU A 515 -59.86 17.49 1.61
C GLU A 515 -59.07 16.23 1.21
N ILE A 516 -57.80 16.38 0.85
CA ILE A 516 -56.89 15.29 0.45
C ILE A 516 -56.20 14.68 1.67
N GLU A 517 -55.97 15.48 2.72
CA GLU A 517 -55.45 14.99 3.99
C GLU A 517 -56.41 14.06 4.74
N GLU A 518 -57.71 14.32 4.66
CA GLU A 518 -58.74 13.47 5.28
C GLU A 518 -58.97 12.15 4.52
N ALA A 519 -58.74 12.15 3.20
CA ALA A 519 -58.87 10.95 2.36
C ALA A 519 -57.59 10.10 2.40
N LEU A 520 -57.47 9.23 3.42
CA LEU A 520 -56.30 8.34 3.61
C LEU A 520 -55.82 7.62 2.32
N PRO A 521 -56.70 7.03 1.47
CA PRO A 521 -56.27 6.37 0.23
C PRO A 521 -55.68 7.34 -0.81
N MET A 522 -56.22 8.55 -0.90
CA MET A 522 -55.75 9.59 -1.83
C MET A 522 -54.41 10.16 -1.36
N LYS A 523 -54.24 10.39 -0.05
CA LYS A 523 -52.97 10.80 0.55
C LYS A 523 -51.85 9.79 0.29
N GLN A 524 -52.15 8.50 0.35
CA GLN A 524 -51.19 7.42 0.04
C GLN A 524 -50.80 7.42 -1.43
N LEU A 525 -51.76 7.51 -2.35
CA LEU A 525 -51.48 7.55 -3.79
C LEU A 525 -50.70 8.81 -4.20
N VAL A 526 -51.07 9.99 -3.70
CA VAL A 526 -50.33 11.24 -3.96
C VAL A 526 -48.91 11.17 -3.39
N SER A 527 -48.73 10.55 -2.21
CA SER A 527 -47.40 10.37 -1.63
C SER A 527 -46.56 9.36 -2.42
N ALA A 528 -47.17 8.28 -2.95
CA ALA A 528 -46.49 7.33 -3.82
C ALA A 528 -46.08 7.98 -5.16
N THR A 529 -46.97 8.77 -5.78
CA THR A 529 -46.64 9.53 -6.99
C THR A 529 -45.50 10.52 -6.75
N LEU A 530 -45.51 11.25 -5.62
CA LEU A 530 -44.41 12.13 -5.25
C LEU A 530 -43.09 11.38 -5.08
N GLN A 531 -43.12 10.19 -4.46
CA GLN A 531 -41.93 9.36 -4.31
C GLN A 531 -41.38 8.93 -5.67
N TYR A 532 -42.22 8.38 -6.56
CA TYR A 532 -41.77 7.95 -7.89
C TYR A 532 -41.23 9.12 -8.74
N LEU A 533 -41.83 10.30 -8.65
CA LEU A 533 -41.30 11.50 -9.32
C LEU A 533 -39.97 11.97 -8.72
N GLN A 534 -39.79 11.84 -7.41
CA GLN A 534 -38.52 12.11 -6.73
C GLN A 534 -37.45 11.09 -7.17
N ASP A 535 -37.79 9.80 -7.28
CA ASP A 535 -36.88 8.76 -7.76
C ASP A 535 -36.47 9.03 -9.22
N MET A 536 -37.40 9.47 -10.08
CA MET A 536 -37.09 9.93 -11.44
C MET A 536 -36.12 11.11 -11.44
N LEU A 537 -36.33 12.11 -10.58
CA LEU A 537 -35.44 13.27 -10.46
C LEU A 537 -34.04 12.84 -9.99
N GLN A 538 -33.95 11.88 -9.07
CA GLN A 538 -32.70 11.35 -8.56
C GLN A 538 -31.95 10.54 -9.62
N ALA A 539 -32.64 9.72 -10.41
CA ALA A 539 -32.06 9.01 -11.54
C ALA A 539 -31.45 9.98 -12.57
N LEU A 540 -32.06 11.15 -12.81
CA LEU A 540 -31.47 12.19 -13.67
C LEU A 540 -30.21 12.83 -13.08
N ASN A 541 -30.12 12.92 -11.74
CA ASN A 541 -28.96 13.49 -11.05
C ASN A 541 -27.76 12.52 -10.98
N LEU A 542 -27.96 11.22 -11.24
CA LEU A 542 -26.87 10.27 -11.42
C LEU A 542 -26.06 10.62 -12.67
N ASN A 543 -24.80 11.00 -12.48
CA ASN A 543 -23.91 11.41 -13.55
C ASN A 543 -22.58 10.63 -13.47
N LYS A 544 -22.05 10.28 -14.64
CA LYS A 544 -20.71 9.70 -14.79
C LYS A 544 -19.61 10.65 -14.28
N ASP A 545 -19.84 11.96 -14.33
CA ASP A 545 -18.88 12.96 -13.80
C ASP A 545 -18.64 12.81 -12.29
N ALA A 546 -19.61 12.29 -11.54
CA ALA A 546 -19.41 11.99 -10.13
C ALA A 546 -18.37 10.87 -9.92
N LEU A 547 -18.29 9.89 -10.82
CA LEU A 547 -17.26 8.84 -10.76
C LEU A 547 -15.86 9.40 -11.06
N LEU A 548 -15.76 10.38 -11.97
CA LEU A 548 -14.53 11.13 -12.19
C LEU A 548 -14.14 11.88 -10.91
N ALA A 549 -15.08 12.60 -10.29
CA ALA A 549 -14.85 13.26 -9.02
C ALA A 549 -14.38 12.27 -7.93
N PHE A 550 -15.00 11.09 -7.81
CA PHE A 550 -14.54 10.04 -6.89
C PHE A 550 -13.09 9.64 -7.16
N SER A 551 -12.72 9.44 -8.43
CA SER A 551 -11.35 9.04 -8.77
C SER A 551 -10.30 10.07 -8.37
N VAL A 552 -10.61 11.36 -8.52
CA VAL A 552 -9.72 12.47 -8.16
C VAL A 552 -9.63 12.64 -6.64
N ILE A 553 -10.77 12.68 -5.94
CA ILE A 553 -10.80 13.01 -4.50
C ILE A 553 -10.31 11.87 -3.60
N THR A 554 -10.39 10.63 -4.07
CA THR A 554 -9.97 9.44 -3.30
C THR A 554 -8.52 9.05 -3.54
N ASP A 555 -7.80 9.76 -4.42
CA ASP A 555 -6.41 9.45 -4.76
C ASP A 555 -5.50 9.47 -3.52
N ALA A 556 -4.89 8.32 -3.25
CA ALA A 556 -4.02 8.08 -2.11
C ALA A 556 -2.55 7.84 -2.52
N THR A 557 -2.14 8.18 -3.74
CA THR A 557 -0.76 8.00 -4.25
C THR A 557 0.32 8.51 -3.29
N TYR A 558 0.08 9.68 -2.67
CA TYR A 558 0.98 10.32 -1.71
C TYR A 558 1.18 9.53 -0.41
N SER A 559 0.24 8.66 -0.06
CA SER A 559 0.16 8.05 1.28
C SER A 559 0.92 6.72 1.39
N TRP A 560 1.41 6.20 0.26
CA TRP A 560 2.05 4.87 0.18
C TRP A 560 3.24 4.72 1.13
N GLY A 561 4.13 5.71 1.18
CA GLY A 561 5.32 5.70 2.04
C GLY A 561 5.03 5.77 3.55
N PHE A 562 3.78 6.00 3.96
CA PHE A 562 3.39 6.09 5.38
C PHE A 562 2.90 4.76 5.95
N VAL A 563 2.53 3.82 5.08
CA VAL A 563 1.88 2.58 5.50
C VAL A 563 2.83 1.73 6.36
N GLY A 564 4.12 1.68 5.99
CA GLY A 564 5.16 0.97 6.74
C GLY A 564 5.29 1.44 8.20
N ASP A 565 5.23 2.75 8.43
CA ASP A 565 5.33 3.36 9.77
C ASP A 565 4.13 2.99 10.66
N PHE A 566 2.98 2.72 10.06
CA PHE A 566 1.74 2.44 10.78
C PHE A 566 1.47 0.95 11.01
N VAL A 567 2.14 0.02 10.32
CA VAL A 567 1.90 -1.44 10.46
C VAL A 567 1.94 -1.88 11.93
N GLY A 568 2.96 -1.45 12.68
CA GLY A 568 3.10 -1.82 14.10
C GLY A 568 2.01 -1.26 15.01
N LYS A 569 1.37 -0.14 14.64
CA LYS A 569 0.25 0.45 15.40
C LYS A 569 -1.09 -0.14 14.98
N LEU A 570 -1.27 -0.37 13.67
CA LEU A 570 -2.39 -1.09 13.12
C LEU A 570 -2.53 -2.49 13.75
N PHE A 571 -1.41 -3.16 13.99
CA PHE A 571 -1.36 -4.40 14.76
C PHE A 571 -2.06 -4.29 16.12
N LYS A 572 -1.69 -3.28 16.93
CA LYS A 572 -2.29 -3.07 18.27
C LYS A 572 -3.78 -2.76 18.20
N ILE A 573 -4.21 -2.05 17.17
CA ILE A 573 -5.63 -1.73 16.94
C ILE A 573 -6.42 -3.01 16.61
N ILE A 574 -5.89 -3.88 15.75
CA ILE A 574 -6.51 -5.17 15.39
C ILE A 574 -6.54 -6.13 16.59
N GLU A 575 -5.52 -6.11 17.45
CA GLU A 575 -5.52 -6.89 18.70
C GLU A 575 -6.64 -6.44 19.65
N GLN A 576 -6.91 -5.13 19.72
CA GLN A 576 -7.97 -4.57 20.56
C GLN A 576 -9.37 -4.86 19.98
N ASP A 577 -9.52 -4.74 18.66
CA ASP A 577 -10.78 -5.00 17.95
C ASP A 577 -10.53 -5.75 16.63
N SER A 578 -10.89 -7.04 16.63
CA SER A 578 -10.72 -7.92 15.47
C SER A 578 -11.65 -7.59 14.30
N THR A 579 -12.73 -6.82 14.50
CA THR A 579 -13.65 -6.46 13.42
C THR A 579 -13.04 -5.47 12.43
N ILE A 580 -12.05 -4.70 12.87
CA ILE A 580 -11.32 -3.72 12.06
C ILE A 580 -10.60 -4.37 10.88
N VAL A 581 -10.34 -5.69 10.92
CA VAL A 581 -9.74 -6.45 9.83
C VAL A 581 -10.55 -6.32 8.54
N PHE A 582 -11.88 -6.21 8.61
CA PHE A 582 -12.72 -6.00 7.42
C PHE A 582 -12.43 -4.66 6.72
N ASN A 583 -11.97 -3.66 7.46
CA ASN A 583 -11.63 -2.34 6.91
C ASN A 583 -10.28 -2.34 6.15
N LEU A 584 -9.49 -3.42 6.25
CA LEU A 584 -8.25 -3.56 5.47
C LEU A 584 -8.51 -3.71 3.97
N ARG A 585 -9.59 -4.37 3.56
CA ARG A 585 -9.93 -4.49 2.13
C ARG A 585 -10.20 -3.13 1.48
N PRO A 586 -11.12 -2.29 2.02
CA PRO A 586 -11.30 -0.93 1.53
C PRO A 586 -10.01 -0.13 1.52
N LEU A 587 -9.16 -0.26 2.56
CA LEU A 587 -7.87 0.40 2.62
C LEU A 587 -6.93 -0.02 1.46
N PHE A 588 -6.82 -1.32 1.19
CA PHE A 588 -6.02 -1.81 0.07
C PHE A 588 -6.56 -1.26 -1.26
N LEU A 589 -7.88 -1.29 -1.47
CA LEU A 589 -8.51 -0.74 -2.67
C LEU A 589 -8.29 0.77 -2.82
N LYS A 590 -8.24 1.53 -1.71
CA LYS A 590 -7.86 2.95 -1.73
C LYS A 590 -6.43 3.16 -2.23
N PHE A 591 -5.50 2.30 -1.81
CA PHE A 591 -4.11 2.36 -2.29
C PHE A 591 -3.90 1.82 -3.71
N ARG A 592 -4.94 1.33 -4.38
CA ARG A 592 -4.84 0.87 -5.77
C ARG A 592 -4.40 1.98 -6.73
N SER A 593 -4.69 3.25 -6.43
CA SER A 593 -4.24 4.37 -7.27
C SER A 593 -2.71 4.43 -7.42
N VAL A 594 -1.96 3.83 -6.49
CA VAL A 594 -0.50 3.68 -6.56
C VAL A 594 -0.07 2.75 -7.71
N LEU A 595 -0.88 1.76 -8.06
CA LEU A 595 -0.62 0.88 -9.20
C LEU A 595 -0.99 1.56 -10.50
N ASP A 596 -2.15 2.22 -10.53
CA ASP A 596 -2.74 2.74 -11.77
C ASP A 596 -2.01 3.98 -12.29
N ALA A 597 -1.55 4.87 -11.41
CA ALA A 597 -0.90 6.13 -11.77
C ALA A 597 0.32 5.99 -12.71
N PRO A 598 1.34 5.15 -12.42
CA PRO A 598 2.49 4.99 -13.32
C PRO A 598 2.16 4.21 -14.60
N LEU A 599 1.05 3.44 -14.62
CA LEU A 599 0.65 2.60 -15.75
C LEU A 599 -0.25 3.33 -16.76
N LEU A 600 -0.86 4.46 -16.38
CA LEU A 600 -1.83 5.20 -17.20
C LEU A 600 -1.29 5.51 -18.60
N ARG A 601 -0.11 6.16 -18.69
CA ARG A 601 0.48 6.56 -19.99
C ARG A 601 0.98 5.37 -20.80
N LEU A 602 1.46 4.32 -20.12
CA LEU A 602 1.88 3.07 -20.77
C LEU A 602 0.70 2.34 -21.40
N SER A 603 -0.45 2.31 -20.71
CA SER A 603 -1.70 1.72 -21.19
C SER A 603 -2.25 2.50 -22.39
N GLN A 604 -2.30 3.84 -22.28
CA GLN A 604 -2.71 4.72 -23.38
C GLN A 604 -1.84 4.55 -24.63
N ASN A 605 -0.52 4.36 -24.45
CA ASN A 605 0.44 4.15 -25.54
C ASN A 605 0.51 2.69 -26.04
N GLN A 606 -0.20 1.75 -25.40
CA GLN A 606 -0.06 0.30 -25.65
C GLN A 606 1.42 -0.16 -25.66
N SER A 607 2.20 0.34 -24.69
CA SER A 607 3.64 0.12 -24.66
C SER A 607 4.00 -1.36 -24.46
N PRO A 608 5.03 -1.91 -25.14
CA PRO A 608 5.54 -3.25 -24.88
C PRO A 608 6.11 -3.40 -23.46
N ASP A 609 6.44 -2.28 -22.80
CA ASP A 609 7.00 -2.26 -21.45
C ASP A 609 5.94 -2.40 -20.34
N LEU A 610 4.65 -2.24 -20.68
CA LEU A 610 3.53 -2.32 -19.75
C LEU A 610 3.57 -3.55 -18.80
N PRO A 611 3.78 -4.80 -19.27
CA PRO A 611 3.82 -5.96 -18.38
C PRO A 611 5.00 -5.91 -17.38
N PHE A 612 6.15 -5.36 -17.77
CA PHE A 612 7.31 -5.28 -16.88
C PHE A 612 7.11 -4.23 -15.78
N VAL A 613 6.64 -3.05 -16.15
CA VAL A 613 6.34 -1.96 -15.20
C VAL A 613 5.20 -2.37 -14.27
N SER A 614 4.15 -3.00 -14.82
CA SER A 614 3.05 -3.56 -14.04
C SER A 614 3.52 -4.61 -13.05
N SER A 615 4.37 -5.55 -13.47
CA SER A 615 4.94 -6.57 -12.59
C SER A 615 5.73 -5.96 -11.43
N TYR A 616 6.49 -4.88 -11.68
CA TYR A 616 7.24 -4.20 -10.64
C TYR A 616 6.30 -3.59 -9.59
N TYR A 617 5.40 -2.69 -9.97
CA TYR A 617 4.50 -2.02 -9.03
C TYR A 617 3.56 -3.03 -8.33
N SER A 618 3.08 -4.04 -9.05
CA SER A 618 2.28 -5.12 -8.45
C SER A 618 3.06 -5.91 -7.40
N SER A 619 4.36 -6.15 -7.61
CA SER A 619 5.21 -6.83 -6.62
C SER A 619 5.43 -5.98 -5.37
N GLN A 620 5.66 -4.67 -5.52
CA GLN A 620 5.79 -3.74 -4.39
C GLN A 620 4.49 -3.65 -3.61
N TYR A 621 3.36 -3.60 -4.33
CA TYR A 621 2.06 -3.53 -3.73
C TYR A 621 1.68 -4.79 -2.96
N ARG A 622 1.95 -5.95 -3.53
CA ARG A 622 1.79 -7.25 -2.87
C ARG A 622 2.65 -7.37 -1.61
N ALA A 623 3.92 -6.96 -1.68
CA ALA A 623 4.83 -6.99 -0.54
C ALA A 623 4.28 -6.15 0.63
N LEU A 624 3.68 -4.99 0.34
CA LEU A 624 3.06 -4.17 1.37
C LEU A 624 1.81 -4.82 1.97
N ILE A 625 0.90 -5.34 1.15
CA ILE A 625 -0.29 -6.03 1.66
C ILE A 625 0.12 -7.19 2.55
N TYR A 626 1.09 -8.00 2.13
CA TYR A 626 1.58 -9.09 2.97
C TYR A 626 2.22 -8.60 4.26
N ALA A 627 2.95 -7.49 4.25
CA ALA A 627 3.48 -6.87 5.47
C ALA A 627 2.37 -6.41 6.44
N ILE A 628 1.24 -5.92 5.94
CA ILE A 628 0.06 -5.60 6.77
C ILE A 628 -0.63 -6.87 7.27
N LEU A 629 -0.83 -7.85 6.38
CA LEU A 629 -1.53 -9.09 6.73
C LEU A 629 -0.71 -9.98 7.68
N GLU A 630 0.61 -9.81 7.77
CA GLU A 630 1.49 -10.52 8.72
C GLU A 630 1.00 -10.42 10.18
N VAL A 631 0.25 -9.36 10.50
CA VAL A 631 -0.44 -9.19 11.78
C VAL A 631 -1.39 -10.36 12.10
N ILE A 632 -2.06 -10.92 11.09
CA ILE A 632 -3.14 -11.90 11.26
C ILE A 632 -2.58 -13.24 11.76
N PRO A 633 -1.62 -13.93 11.09
CA PRO A 633 -1.07 -15.19 11.58
C PRO A 633 -0.48 -15.05 12.99
N ALA A 634 0.33 -14.03 13.25
CA ALA A 634 0.93 -13.82 14.56
C ALA A 634 -0.13 -13.66 15.66
N THR A 635 -1.24 -12.97 15.35
CA THR A 635 -2.36 -12.77 16.29
C THR A 635 -3.19 -14.02 16.49
N LEU A 636 -3.51 -14.76 15.42
CA LEU A 636 -4.18 -16.06 15.49
C LEU A 636 -3.41 -17.03 16.38
N PHE A 637 -2.10 -17.14 16.18
CA PHE A 637 -1.24 -17.97 17.00
C PHE A 637 -1.19 -17.48 18.46
N ARG A 638 -1.13 -16.17 18.72
CA ARG A 638 -1.19 -15.63 20.10
C ARG A 638 -2.52 -15.95 20.80
N MET A 639 -3.62 -16.02 20.05
CA MET A 639 -4.94 -16.44 20.56
C MET A 639 -5.02 -17.94 20.84
N LEU A 640 -4.23 -18.76 20.13
CA LEU A 640 -4.05 -20.20 20.38
C LEU A 640 -3.07 -20.42 21.55
N THR A 641 -3.52 -20.09 22.78
CA THR A 641 -2.75 -20.29 24.01
C THR A 641 -2.81 -21.73 24.51
N ASP A 642 -1.88 -22.08 25.41
CA ASP A 642 -1.83 -23.39 26.06
C ASP A 642 -3.12 -23.72 26.83
N ASP A 643 -3.81 -22.70 27.35
CA ASP A 643 -5.08 -22.85 28.04
C ASP A 643 -6.20 -23.32 27.08
N VAL A 644 -6.22 -22.79 25.85
CA VAL A 644 -7.17 -23.22 24.80
C VAL A 644 -6.84 -24.65 24.34
N ALA A 645 -5.55 -24.97 24.22
CA ALA A 645 -5.08 -26.31 23.88
C ALA A 645 -5.55 -27.36 24.91
N GLN A 646 -5.43 -27.02 26.20
CA GLN A 646 -5.82 -27.88 27.31
C GLN A 646 -7.35 -28.02 27.42
N ALA A 647 -8.11 -26.95 27.19
CA ALA A 647 -9.58 -26.98 27.19
C ALA A 647 -10.16 -27.82 26.04
N LEU A 648 -9.48 -27.90 24.89
CA LEU A 648 -9.88 -28.80 23.80
C LEU A 648 -9.75 -30.27 24.20
N GLN A 649 -8.66 -30.64 24.90
CA GLN A 649 -8.44 -32.00 25.38
C GLN A 649 -9.51 -32.45 26.41
N SER A 650 -9.96 -31.56 27.30
CA SER A 650 -10.98 -31.90 28.30
C SER A 650 -12.37 -32.13 27.69
N SER A 651 -12.68 -31.45 26.57
CA SER A 651 -13.99 -31.56 25.90
C SER A 651 -14.21 -32.87 25.13
N GLN A 652 -13.14 -33.48 24.58
CA GLN A 652 -13.28 -34.63 23.67
C GLN A 652 -13.04 -36.00 24.33
N LEU A 653 -12.61 -36.05 25.60
CA LEU A 653 -12.24 -37.30 26.27
C LEU A 653 -13.43 -38.16 26.77
N GLN A 654 -14.68 -37.83 26.42
CA GLN A 654 -15.84 -38.67 26.77
C GLN A 654 -16.77 -38.92 25.58
N LYS A 655 -16.54 -40.02 24.85
CA LYS A 655 -17.51 -40.60 23.90
C LYS A 655 -18.81 -41.08 24.59
N ALA A 656 -18.90 -41.05 25.92
CA ALA A 656 -20.12 -41.28 26.70
C ALA A 656 -20.11 -40.40 27.97
N ILE A 657 -20.94 -39.36 27.99
CA ILE A 657 -21.12 -38.48 29.13
C ILE A 657 -22.22 -39.06 30.03
N GLN A 658 -21.86 -39.49 31.24
CA GLN A 658 -22.85 -39.81 32.28
C GLN A 658 -23.52 -38.51 32.73
N LYS A 659 -24.86 -38.50 32.81
CA LYS A 659 -25.68 -37.31 33.16
C LYS A 659 -25.20 -36.60 34.44
N ASP A 660 -24.65 -37.36 35.38
CA ASP A 660 -24.22 -36.86 36.69
C ASP A 660 -22.89 -36.09 36.66
N LYS A 661 -22.12 -36.16 35.56
CA LYS A 661 -20.86 -35.40 35.37
C LYS A 661 -21.00 -34.19 34.44
N LEU A 662 -22.20 -33.91 33.93
CA LEU A 662 -22.44 -32.76 33.04
C LEU A 662 -22.06 -31.43 33.69
N GLN A 663 -22.32 -31.24 34.98
CA GLN A 663 -21.95 -30.00 35.68
C GLN A 663 -20.44 -29.83 35.89
N GLU A 664 -19.66 -30.93 35.94
CA GLU A 664 -18.19 -30.87 36.02
C GLU A 664 -17.55 -30.64 34.64
N ILE A 665 -18.21 -31.05 33.56
CA ILE A 665 -17.76 -30.87 32.17
C ILE A 665 -18.16 -29.49 31.62
N ILE A 666 -19.30 -28.95 32.08
CA ILE A 666 -19.71 -27.58 31.80
C ILE A 666 -18.90 -26.68 32.73
N MET A 667 -17.65 -26.38 32.34
CA MET A 667 -16.87 -25.29 32.93
C MET A 667 -17.14 -24.02 32.12
N PRO A 668 -18.18 -23.22 32.47
CA PRO A 668 -18.66 -22.13 31.62
C PRO A 668 -17.59 -21.04 31.41
N ALA A 669 -16.67 -20.86 32.35
CA ALA A 669 -15.56 -19.91 32.21
C ALA A 669 -14.56 -20.34 31.13
N GLU A 670 -14.11 -21.61 31.15
CA GLU A 670 -13.19 -22.17 30.14
C GLU A 670 -13.85 -22.24 28.76
N GLN A 671 -15.13 -22.64 28.70
CA GLN A 671 -15.93 -22.61 27.48
C GLN A 671 -16.12 -21.19 26.94
N PHE A 672 -16.28 -20.18 27.79
CA PHE A 672 -16.38 -18.79 27.37
C PHE A 672 -15.05 -18.28 26.77
N HIS A 673 -13.90 -18.58 27.40
CA HIS A 673 -12.59 -18.21 26.85
C HIS A 673 -12.34 -18.86 25.49
N LEU A 674 -12.68 -20.14 25.37
CA LEU A 674 -12.59 -20.91 24.13
C LEU A 674 -13.54 -20.36 23.04
N MET A 675 -14.80 -20.08 23.37
CA MET A 675 -15.77 -19.45 22.45
C MET A 675 -15.34 -18.04 22.02
N LYS A 676 -14.76 -17.25 22.92
CA LYS A 676 -14.24 -15.91 22.59
C LYS A 676 -13.08 -16.01 21.59
N ALA A 677 -12.12 -16.88 21.84
CA ALA A 677 -10.99 -17.12 20.92
C ALA A 677 -11.49 -17.60 19.55
N PHE A 678 -12.42 -18.56 19.52
CA PHE A 678 -12.98 -19.07 18.27
C PHE A 678 -13.82 -18.05 17.50
N SER A 679 -14.62 -17.24 18.20
CA SER A 679 -15.35 -16.15 17.57
C SER A 679 -14.38 -15.17 16.88
N GLN A 680 -13.30 -14.79 17.56
CA GLN A 680 -12.26 -13.93 16.98
C GLN A 680 -11.57 -14.59 15.78
N MET A 681 -11.20 -15.87 15.87
CA MET A 681 -10.60 -16.60 14.73
C MET A 681 -11.54 -16.70 13.53
N SER A 682 -12.84 -16.88 13.77
CA SER A 682 -13.86 -16.90 12.70
C SER A 682 -13.97 -15.56 11.97
N VAL A 683 -13.75 -14.44 12.67
CA VAL A 683 -13.70 -13.09 12.06
C VAL A 683 -12.51 -13.00 11.10
N PHE A 684 -11.32 -13.46 11.50
CA PHE A 684 -10.15 -13.47 10.62
C PHE A 684 -10.33 -14.40 9.42
N SER A 685 -10.86 -15.61 9.63
CA SER A 685 -11.14 -16.57 8.55
C SER A 685 -12.08 -15.95 7.50
N ARG A 686 -13.20 -15.36 7.94
CA ARG A 686 -14.11 -14.64 7.05
C ARG A 686 -13.43 -13.49 6.32
N ALA A 687 -12.63 -12.68 7.02
CA ALA A 687 -11.93 -11.57 6.39
C ALA A 687 -10.94 -12.04 5.30
N LEU A 688 -10.20 -13.13 5.56
CA LEU A 688 -9.28 -13.72 4.58
C LEU A 688 -10.01 -14.27 3.36
N ALA A 689 -11.20 -14.88 3.54
CA ALA A 689 -12.03 -15.31 2.43
C ALA A 689 -12.51 -14.14 1.55
N VAL A 690 -12.83 -12.99 2.16
CA VAL A 690 -13.16 -11.77 1.39
C VAL A 690 -11.93 -11.26 0.62
N PHE A 691 -10.74 -11.32 1.21
CA PHE A 691 -9.51 -10.90 0.54
C PHE A 691 -9.17 -11.81 -0.65
N SER A 692 -9.36 -13.13 -0.55
CA SER A 692 -9.08 -14.06 -1.67
C SER A 692 -9.99 -13.83 -2.86
N GLY A 693 -11.21 -13.34 -2.65
CA GLY A 693 -12.14 -12.98 -3.73
C GLY A 693 -11.93 -11.59 -4.33
N THR A 694 -10.97 -10.80 -3.83
CA THR A 694 -10.79 -9.40 -4.25
C THR A 694 -9.62 -9.23 -5.21
N HIS A 695 -9.90 -8.64 -6.36
CA HIS A 695 -8.88 -8.30 -7.36
C HIS A 695 -8.23 -6.96 -6.99
N PHE A 696 -7.09 -7.03 -6.30
CA PHE A 696 -6.33 -5.84 -5.91
C PHE A 696 -5.40 -5.31 -7.02
N GLY A 697 -5.38 -5.93 -8.20
CA GLY A 697 -4.54 -5.52 -9.33
C GLY A 697 -4.56 -6.52 -10.48
N LEU A 698 -3.52 -6.48 -11.33
CA LEU A 698 -3.37 -7.34 -12.52
C LEU A 698 -2.87 -8.76 -12.21
N SER A 699 -2.43 -9.04 -10.98
CA SER A 699 -2.07 -10.38 -10.52
C SER A 699 -2.81 -10.71 -9.23
N GLU A 700 -3.49 -11.85 -9.21
CA GLU A 700 -4.15 -12.36 -8.01
C GLU A 700 -3.13 -12.58 -6.88
N MET A 701 -3.59 -12.34 -5.65
CA MET A 701 -2.79 -12.59 -4.45
C MET A 701 -2.99 -14.04 -4.02
N ASP A 702 -1.89 -14.79 -3.92
CA ASP A 702 -1.91 -16.13 -3.33
C ASP A 702 -1.94 -16.00 -1.80
N ILE A 703 -3.15 -15.81 -1.25
CA ILE A 703 -3.37 -15.70 0.20
C ILE A 703 -3.24 -17.08 0.86
N GLU A 704 -3.68 -18.14 0.18
CA GLU A 704 -3.58 -19.50 0.70
C GLU A 704 -2.12 -19.92 0.87
N GLY A 705 -1.29 -19.75 -0.17
CA GLY A 705 0.14 -19.99 -0.11
C GLY A 705 0.85 -19.10 0.91
N TRP A 706 0.46 -17.83 1.02
CA TRP A 706 1.01 -16.92 2.02
C TRP A 706 0.69 -17.34 3.46
N ILE A 707 -0.56 -17.72 3.78
CA ILE A 707 -0.92 -18.22 5.11
C ILE A 707 -0.10 -19.47 5.42
N LYS A 708 0.00 -20.41 4.47
CA LYS A 708 0.82 -21.63 4.64
C LYS A 708 2.27 -21.29 4.98
N GLU A 709 2.89 -20.35 4.27
CA GLU A 709 4.26 -19.92 4.53
C GLU A 709 4.41 -19.28 5.92
N LYS A 710 3.47 -18.42 6.33
CA LYS A 710 3.52 -17.76 7.62
C LYS A 710 3.24 -18.71 8.78
N THR A 711 2.29 -19.62 8.63
CA THR A 711 2.06 -20.73 9.58
C THR A 711 3.33 -21.53 9.78
N ARG A 712 4.05 -21.92 8.72
CA ARG A 712 5.34 -22.63 8.85
C ARG A 712 6.38 -21.85 9.66
N LYS A 713 6.54 -20.55 9.38
CA LYS A 713 7.49 -19.68 10.10
C LYS A 713 7.16 -19.54 11.59
N GLU A 714 5.88 -19.45 11.95
CA GLU A 714 5.43 -19.33 13.35
C GLU A 714 5.55 -20.64 14.15
N LEU A 715 5.56 -21.79 13.48
CA LEU A 715 5.69 -23.10 14.15
C LEU A 715 7.09 -23.36 14.72
N TYR A 716 8.14 -22.92 14.03
CA TYR A 716 9.53 -23.15 14.47
C TYR A 716 9.84 -22.64 15.90
N PRO A 717 9.59 -21.36 16.25
CA PRO A 717 9.83 -20.87 17.61
C PRO A 717 8.93 -21.55 18.65
N ARG A 718 7.73 -22.02 18.25
CA ARG A 718 6.86 -22.83 19.12
C ARG A 718 7.47 -24.18 19.41
N PHE A 719 8.02 -24.88 18.41
CA PHE A 719 8.73 -26.16 18.64
C PHE A 719 9.88 -25.98 19.64
N GLU A 720 10.69 -24.93 19.50
CA GLU A 720 11.74 -24.62 20.47
C GLU A 720 11.20 -24.37 21.88
N TYR A 721 10.11 -23.61 22.00
CA TYR A 721 9.47 -23.34 23.29
C TYR A 721 8.88 -24.61 23.93
N MET A 722 8.15 -25.42 23.15
CA MET A 722 7.53 -26.67 23.60
C MET A 722 8.56 -27.66 24.11
N LEU A 723 9.71 -27.74 23.44
CA LEU A 723 10.79 -28.65 23.78
C LEU A 723 11.76 -28.05 24.80
N LYS A 724 11.67 -26.74 25.12
CA LYS A 724 12.49 -26.02 26.11
C LYS A 724 12.66 -26.76 27.44
N PRO A 725 11.62 -27.40 28.03
CA PRO A 725 11.78 -28.19 29.24
C PRO A 725 12.85 -29.26 29.10
N LEU A 726 13.04 -29.85 27.91
CA LEU A 726 14.03 -30.88 27.62
C LEU A 726 15.48 -30.35 27.55
N PHE A 727 15.69 -29.04 27.41
CA PHE A 727 17.02 -28.42 27.32
C PHE A 727 17.67 -28.16 28.70
N LEU A 728 16.89 -28.04 29.78
CA LEU A 728 17.36 -27.45 31.05
C LEU A 728 17.97 -28.46 32.07
N PHE A 729 18.51 -29.60 31.64
CA PHE A 729 18.87 -30.68 32.57
C PHE A 729 20.37 -30.97 32.66
N PRO A 730 21.04 -30.56 33.77
CA PRO A 730 22.35 -31.13 34.13
C PRO A 730 22.24 -32.33 35.10
N GLN A 731 21.19 -32.44 35.94
CA GLN A 731 21.13 -33.48 37.00
C GLN A 731 19.69 -33.86 37.43
N THR A 732 18.99 -34.73 36.71
CA THR A 732 17.64 -35.23 37.08
C THR A 732 17.59 -36.78 37.08
N GLY A 733 16.80 -37.36 38.00
CA GLY A 733 16.54 -38.81 38.05
C GLY A 733 15.40 -39.24 37.10
N LEU A 734 15.27 -40.55 36.85
CA LEU A 734 14.32 -41.14 35.89
C LEU A 734 12.87 -40.63 36.08
N GLN A 735 12.36 -40.58 37.31
CA GLN A 735 10.98 -40.18 37.58
C GLN A 735 10.66 -38.74 37.13
N GLN A 736 11.60 -37.81 37.33
CA GLN A 736 11.42 -36.42 36.92
C GLN A 736 11.49 -36.30 35.39
N LEU A 737 12.36 -37.10 34.75
CA LEU A 737 12.51 -37.15 33.31
C LEU A 737 11.25 -37.73 32.64
N GLU A 738 10.70 -38.84 33.15
CA GLU A 738 9.44 -39.42 32.68
C GLU A 738 8.25 -38.48 32.88
N MET A 739 8.17 -37.79 34.03
CA MET A 739 7.11 -36.82 34.29
C MET A 739 7.18 -35.66 33.29
N ASN A 740 8.38 -35.19 32.98
CA ASN A 740 8.58 -34.10 32.03
C ASN A 740 8.30 -34.55 30.59
N LEU A 741 8.77 -35.73 30.17
CA LEU A 741 8.43 -36.31 28.87
C LEU A 741 6.92 -36.48 28.71
N LYS A 742 6.24 -36.99 29.75
CA LYS A 742 4.77 -37.10 29.72
C LYS A 742 4.09 -35.74 29.57
N LYS A 743 4.56 -34.70 30.26
CA LYS A 743 4.06 -33.32 30.10
C LYS A 743 4.32 -32.79 28.69
N THR A 744 5.50 -33.02 28.14
CA THR A 744 5.86 -32.60 26.78
C THR A 744 5.03 -33.35 25.73
N ALA A 745 4.82 -34.66 25.87
CA ALA A 745 3.95 -35.44 24.99
C ALA A 745 2.51 -34.91 25.01
N THR A 746 1.94 -34.65 26.19
CA THR A 746 0.58 -34.08 26.30
C THR A 746 0.48 -32.69 25.68
N HIS A 747 1.56 -31.91 25.77
CA HIS A 747 1.64 -30.57 25.21
C HIS A 747 1.74 -30.60 23.68
N ILE A 748 2.62 -31.43 23.11
CA ILE A 748 2.73 -31.64 21.65
C ILE A 748 1.39 -32.10 21.07
N LEU A 749 0.75 -33.07 21.72
CA LEU A 749 -0.56 -33.57 21.30
C LEU A 749 -1.65 -32.48 21.35
N SER A 750 -1.64 -31.64 22.39
CA SER A 750 -2.57 -30.50 22.49
C SER A 750 -2.40 -29.50 21.33
N GLN A 751 -1.16 -29.26 20.91
CA GLN A 751 -0.83 -28.32 19.85
C GLN A 751 -1.11 -28.91 18.45
N MET A 752 -0.91 -30.21 18.26
CA MET A 752 -1.32 -30.92 17.05
C MET A 752 -2.84 -30.82 16.85
N HIS A 753 -3.64 -31.07 17.90
CA HIS A 753 -5.09 -30.90 17.81
C HIS A 753 -5.50 -29.46 17.50
N LEU A 754 -4.85 -28.46 18.10
CA LEU A 754 -5.06 -27.06 17.71
C LEU A 754 -4.82 -26.83 16.21
N MET A 755 -3.84 -27.49 15.61
CA MET A 755 -3.58 -27.40 14.17
C MET A 755 -4.63 -28.10 13.30
N GLU A 756 -5.21 -29.21 13.76
CA GLU A 756 -6.35 -29.85 13.10
C GLU A 756 -7.58 -28.91 13.08
N PHE A 757 -7.86 -28.23 14.21
CA PHE A 757 -8.91 -27.22 14.27
C PHE A 757 -8.60 -25.99 13.43
N PHE A 758 -7.33 -25.55 13.41
CA PHE A 758 -6.88 -24.43 12.57
C PHE A 758 -7.08 -24.72 11.08
N GLN A 759 -6.89 -25.97 10.67
CA GLN A 759 -7.16 -26.45 9.31
C GLN A 759 -8.62 -26.24 8.91
N ASP A 760 -9.57 -26.59 9.79
CA ASP A 760 -11.00 -26.41 9.51
C ASP A 760 -11.40 -24.92 9.44
N LEU A 761 -10.82 -24.08 10.29
CA LEU A 761 -11.11 -22.64 10.33
C LEU A 761 -10.52 -21.87 9.15
N MET A 762 -9.29 -22.20 8.74
CA MET A 762 -8.53 -21.42 7.77
C MET A 762 -8.49 -22.06 6.39
N HIS A 763 -9.10 -23.24 6.22
CA HIS A 763 -9.11 -24.03 5.00
C HIS A 763 -7.71 -24.34 4.45
N ILE A 764 -6.74 -24.57 5.33
CA ILE A 764 -5.37 -24.99 4.98
C ILE A 764 -5.07 -26.41 5.49
N GLN A 765 -4.08 -27.09 4.94
CA GLN A 765 -3.63 -28.41 5.41
C GLN A 765 -2.78 -28.32 6.69
N GLY A 766 -3.38 -27.85 7.79
CA GLY A 766 -2.72 -27.58 9.06
C GLY A 766 -2.01 -28.80 9.68
N ALA A 767 -2.64 -29.98 9.65
CA ALA A 767 -2.06 -31.20 10.20
C ALA A 767 -0.81 -31.66 9.41
N HIS A 768 -0.87 -31.58 8.08
CA HIS A 768 0.28 -31.91 7.22
C HIS A 768 1.42 -30.92 7.40
N ILE A 769 1.12 -29.61 7.49
CA ILE A 769 2.13 -28.57 7.74
C ILE A 769 2.83 -28.81 9.09
N TRP A 770 2.07 -29.19 10.12
CA TRP A 770 2.65 -29.53 11.43
C TRP A 770 3.63 -30.70 11.32
N GLU A 771 3.25 -31.78 10.65
CA GLU A 771 4.10 -32.97 10.48
C GLU A 771 5.39 -32.68 9.69
N GLU A 772 5.27 -31.98 8.56
CA GLU A 772 6.41 -31.58 7.72
C GLU A 772 7.40 -30.72 8.51
N GLU A 773 6.92 -29.66 9.15
CA GLU A 773 7.77 -28.70 9.85
C GLU A 773 8.36 -29.28 11.14
N PHE A 774 7.61 -30.09 11.89
CA PHE A 774 8.14 -30.77 13.06
C PHE A 774 9.25 -31.76 12.67
N THR A 775 9.05 -32.52 11.58
CA THR A 775 10.08 -33.41 11.04
C THR A 775 11.31 -32.64 10.57
N SER A 776 11.12 -31.52 9.88
CA SER A 776 12.20 -30.62 9.44
C SER A 776 13.00 -30.06 10.62
N PHE A 777 12.30 -29.62 11.67
CA PHE A 777 12.87 -29.14 12.92
C PHE A 777 13.74 -30.22 13.61
N LEU A 778 13.22 -31.45 13.72
CA LEU A 778 13.96 -32.57 14.31
C LEU A 778 15.22 -32.90 13.48
N LYS A 779 15.13 -32.91 12.15
CA LYS A 779 16.28 -33.10 11.25
C LYS A 779 17.33 -32.01 11.42
N HIS A 780 16.91 -30.75 11.53
CA HIS A 780 17.82 -29.63 11.76
C HIS A 780 18.57 -29.78 13.10
N CYS A 781 17.87 -30.15 14.17
CA CYS A 781 18.49 -30.43 15.47
C CYS A 781 19.51 -31.57 15.38
N LEU A 782 19.17 -32.66 14.69
CA LEU A 782 20.05 -33.81 14.50
C LEU A 782 21.32 -33.44 13.70
N LEU A 783 21.17 -32.72 12.59
CA LEU A 783 22.28 -32.29 11.75
C LEU A 783 23.26 -31.41 12.53
N LYS A 784 22.73 -30.47 13.34
CA LYS A 784 23.56 -29.60 14.18
C LYS A 784 24.38 -30.39 15.19
N GLU A 785 23.79 -31.38 15.86
CA GLU A 785 24.53 -32.25 16.80
C GLU A 785 25.55 -33.13 16.07
N CYS A 786 25.25 -33.61 14.87
CA CYS A 786 26.18 -34.36 14.03
C CYS A 786 27.39 -33.49 13.61
N ASP A 787 27.15 -32.26 13.17
CA ASP A 787 28.20 -31.33 12.77
C ASP A 787 29.08 -30.91 13.96
N ASP A 788 28.46 -30.67 15.13
CA ASP A 788 29.17 -30.42 16.39
C ASP A 788 30.04 -31.62 16.79
N PHE A 789 29.51 -32.84 16.67
CA PHE A 789 30.26 -34.07 16.96
C PHE A 789 31.45 -34.28 16.00
N VAL A 790 31.24 -34.09 14.69
CA VAL A 790 32.30 -34.21 13.67
C VAL A 790 33.39 -33.17 13.88
N SER A 791 33.01 -31.93 14.22
CA SER A 791 33.96 -30.84 14.49
C SER A 791 34.82 -31.13 15.71
N ARG A 792 34.22 -31.55 16.83
CA ARG A 792 34.96 -31.96 18.04
C ARG A 792 35.90 -33.14 17.78
N ARG A 793 35.45 -34.13 17.01
CA ARG A 793 36.29 -35.29 16.64
C ARG A 793 37.51 -34.87 15.82
N LYS A 794 37.40 -33.87 14.94
CA LYS A 794 38.54 -33.33 14.18
C LYS A 794 39.52 -32.60 15.08
N GLU A 795 39.04 -31.84 16.06
CA GLU A 795 39.88 -31.17 17.07
C GLU A 795 40.61 -32.16 17.98
N ASP A 796 39.93 -33.19 18.48
CA ASP A 796 40.52 -34.26 19.31
C ASP A 796 41.61 -35.05 18.58
N LEU A 797 41.48 -35.23 17.26
CA LEU A 797 42.49 -35.88 16.42
C LEU A 797 43.74 -35.00 16.21
N MET A 798 43.64 -33.67 16.34
CA MET A 798 44.79 -32.76 16.26
C MET A 798 45.59 -32.69 17.59
N PHE A 799 44.94 -32.92 18.73
CA PHE A 799 45.59 -32.96 20.04
C PHE A 799 45.94 -34.41 20.44
N MET A 800 47.02 -34.94 19.86
CA MET A 800 47.57 -36.25 20.21
C MET A 800 47.94 -36.36 21.70
N GLY A 801 47.21 -37.17 22.49
CA GLY A 801 47.73 -37.72 23.75
C GLY A 801 46.80 -37.78 24.97
N ILE A 802 45.53 -37.38 24.88
CA ILE A 802 44.55 -37.58 25.97
C ILE A 802 43.54 -38.62 25.48
N GLN A 803 43.24 -39.63 26.32
CA GLN A 803 42.15 -40.58 26.08
C GLN A 803 40.93 -39.81 25.54
N PRO A 804 40.26 -40.32 24.48
CA PRO A 804 39.13 -39.61 23.92
C PRO A 804 38.11 -39.50 25.06
N LEU A 805 37.82 -38.27 25.48
CA LEU A 805 36.75 -38.01 26.44
C LEU A 805 35.44 -38.14 25.65
N ILE A 806 35.21 -39.37 25.18
CA ILE A 806 34.01 -39.80 24.47
C ILE A 806 32.86 -39.41 25.40
N ASN A 807 32.00 -38.51 24.94
CA ASN A 807 30.68 -38.18 25.52
C ASN A 807 30.57 -37.02 26.52
N ASN A 808 31.37 -35.95 26.46
CA ASN A 808 30.99 -34.73 27.19
C ASN A 808 29.96 -33.88 26.41
N PHE A 809 28.74 -34.41 26.27
CA PHE A 809 27.56 -33.69 25.76
C PHE A 809 26.98 -32.67 26.76
N SER A 810 27.74 -32.30 27.79
CA SER A 810 27.36 -31.33 28.82
C SER A 810 27.10 -29.91 28.29
N PHE A 811 27.57 -29.62 27.07
CA PHE A 811 27.36 -28.35 26.34
C PHE A 811 26.63 -28.56 25.00
N ALA A 812 25.72 -29.53 24.91
CA ALA A 812 24.89 -29.71 23.71
C ALA A 812 24.11 -28.42 23.38
N THR A 813 23.90 -28.14 22.09
CA THR A 813 23.19 -26.93 21.65
C THR A 813 21.71 -27.20 21.36
N THR A 814 21.31 -28.47 21.25
CA THR A 814 19.94 -28.92 20.98
C THR A 814 19.40 -29.84 22.07
N PHE A 815 18.07 -29.99 22.14
CA PHE A 815 17.43 -30.88 23.10
C PHE A 815 17.84 -32.36 22.92
N LEU A 816 18.12 -32.79 21.67
CA LEU A 816 18.53 -34.17 21.38
C LEU A 816 19.89 -34.48 22.01
N GLY A 817 20.84 -33.55 21.92
CA GLY A 817 22.16 -33.70 22.56
C GLY A 817 22.06 -33.73 24.08
N HIS A 818 21.19 -32.90 24.67
CA HIS A 818 20.91 -32.92 26.12
C HIS A 818 20.25 -34.24 26.57
N LEU A 819 19.26 -34.73 25.81
CA LEU A 819 18.61 -36.01 26.09
C LEU A 819 19.61 -37.17 26.00
N LEU A 820 20.45 -37.18 24.95
CA LEU A 820 21.52 -38.17 24.78
C LEU A 820 22.51 -38.13 25.94
N HIS A 821 22.91 -36.93 26.39
CA HIS A 821 23.77 -36.78 27.57
C HIS A 821 23.16 -37.43 28.82
N GLN A 822 21.85 -37.24 29.05
CA GLN A 822 21.16 -37.83 30.19
C GLN A 822 21.06 -39.35 30.09
N VAL A 823 20.71 -39.88 28.91
CA VAL A 823 20.69 -41.32 28.66
C VAL A 823 22.06 -41.95 28.92
N LEU A 824 23.14 -41.35 28.42
CA LEU A 824 24.51 -41.82 28.64
C LEU A 824 24.93 -41.76 30.12
N LYS A 825 24.42 -40.78 30.87
CA LYS A 825 24.69 -40.65 32.31
C LYS A 825 23.96 -41.73 33.13
N LEU A 826 22.70 -42.03 32.79
CA LEU A 826 21.90 -43.07 33.45
C LEU A 826 22.39 -44.49 33.11
N THR A 827 22.96 -44.68 31.92
CA THR A 827 23.53 -45.95 31.43
C THR A 827 25.04 -46.08 31.69
N ASN A 828 25.59 -45.25 32.57
CA ASN A 828 27.03 -45.29 32.87
C ASN A 828 27.39 -46.64 33.52
N PRO A 829 28.32 -47.43 32.93
CA PRO A 829 28.65 -48.78 33.40
C PRO A 829 29.23 -48.81 34.82
N SER A 830 29.75 -47.68 35.33
CA SER A 830 30.22 -47.57 36.71
C SER A 830 29.09 -47.47 37.74
N LYS A 831 27.85 -47.21 37.30
CA LYS A 831 26.68 -46.94 38.15
C LYS A 831 25.45 -47.79 37.80
N SER A 832 25.42 -48.45 36.64
CA SER A 832 24.26 -49.21 36.19
C SER A 832 24.61 -50.51 35.48
N MET A 833 23.67 -51.46 35.50
CA MET A 833 23.75 -52.77 34.85
C MET A 833 22.51 -52.99 33.99
N PHE A 834 22.71 -53.49 32.77
CA PHE A 834 21.60 -53.88 31.88
C PHE A 834 21.09 -55.28 32.21
N ILE A 835 19.77 -55.42 32.44
CA ILE A 835 19.10 -56.68 32.74
C ILE A 835 18.23 -57.07 31.54
N GLY A 836 18.71 -58.02 30.74
CA GLY A 836 18.05 -58.45 29.50
C GLY A 836 16.58 -58.88 29.65
N PRO A 837 16.19 -59.71 30.63
CA PRO A 837 14.80 -60.10 30.83
C PRO A 837 13.85 -58.94 31.17
N MET A 838 14.38 -57.84 31.72
CA MET A 838 13.61 -56.65 32.08
C MET A 838 13.73 -55.53 31.03
N SER A 839 14.57 -55.72 30.00
CA SER A 839 14.82 -54.74 28.95
C SER A 839 15.14 -53.33 29.49
N GLY A 840 15.94 -53.26 30.56
CA GLY A 840 16.21 -52.01 31.27
C GLY A 840 17.55 -51.98 32.01
N TRP A 841 17.95 -50.79 32.41
CA TRP A 841 19.14 -50.47 33.21
C TRP A 841 18.76 -50.25 34.66
N PHE A 842 19.50 -50.86 35.57
CA PHE A 842 19.24 -50.84 37.01
C PHE A 842 20.49 -50.41 37.78
N ASP A 843 20.31 -49.76 38.92
CA ASP A 843 21.40 -49.49 39.85
C ASP A 843 21.76 -50.74 40.69
N ALA A 844 22.76 -50.61 41.56
CA ALA A 844 23.17 -51.70 42.46
C ALA A 844 22.13 -52.03 43.55
N GLU A 845 21.15 -51.16 43.78
CA GLU A 845 20.06 -51.35 44.76
C GLU A 845 18.82 -52.02 44.12
N GLY A 846 18.83 -52.22 42.79
CA GLY A 846 17.73 -52.82 42.03
C GLY A 846 16.67 -51.81 41.58
N CYS A 847 16.93 -50.50 41.68
CA CYS A 847 16.04 -49.48 41.14
C CYS A 847 16.27 -49.30 39.64
N GLU A 848 15.18 -49.17 38.89
CA GLU A 848 15.22 -48.90 37.45
C GLU A 848 15.72 -47.47 37.18
N LEU A 849 16.78 -47.37 36.37
CA LEU A 849 17.39 -46.11 35.94
C LEU A 849 16.96 -45.70 34.53
N LEU A 850 16.66 -46.67 33.65
CA LEU A 850 16.15 -46.47 32.30
C LEU A 850 15.52 -47.76 31.78
N GLY A 851 14.32 -47.73 31.21
CA GLY A 851 13.72 -48.92 30.61
C GLY A 851 12.65 -48.62 29.58
N LEU A 852 11.85 -49.63 29.21
CA LEU A 852 10.90 -49.55 28.10
C LEU A 852 9.93 -48.39 28.22
N ARG A 853 9.41 -48.12 29.43
CA ARG A 853 8.48 -47.01 29.69
C ARG A 853 9.04 -45.65 29.29
N PHE A 854 10.33 -45.42 29.51
CA PHE A 854 10.98 -44.19 29.10
C PHE A 854 11.02 -44.08 27.57
N PHE A 855 11.34 -45.17 26.87
CA PHE A 855 11.39 -45.18 25.41
C PHE A 855 10.01 -45.04 24.77
N ASP A 856 8.96 -45.65 25.35
CA ASP A 856 7.57 -45.45 24.92
C ASP A 856 7.14 -43.98 25.06
N LEU A 857 7.51 -43.33 26.17
CA LEU A 857 7.24 -41.90 26.38
C LEU A 857 8.03 -41.03 25.41
N LEU A 858 9.30 -41.38 25.16
CA LEU A 858 10.14 -40.67 24.21
C LEU A 858 9.59 -40.79 22.78
N GLU A 859 9.15 -41.98 22.38
CA GLU A 859 8.49 -42.23 21.11
C GLU A 859 7.23 -41.38 21.00
N SER A 860 6.40 -41.31 22.06
CA SER A 860 5.21 -40.45 22.05
C SER A 860 5.49 -38.94 21.92
N CYS A 861 6.71 -38.48 22.23
CA CYS A 861 7.14 -37.10 22.01
C CYS A 861 7.69 -36.84 20.61
N LEU A 862 8.26 -37.86 19.96
CA LEU A 862 8.99 -37.73 18.70
C LEU A 862 8.21 -38.26 17.50
N TRP A 863 7.27 -39.17 17.73
CA TRP A 863 6.61 -39.94 16.70
C TRP A 863 5.22 -40.41 17.15
N ARG A 864 4.19 -39.63 16.80
CA ARG A 864 2.82 -40.14 16.64
C ARG A 864 2.09 -39.33 15.58
N VAL A 865 2.22 -39.80 14.35
CA VAL A 865 1.18 -39.73 13.32
C VAL A 865 0.54 -41.11 13.34
N ASP A 866 -0.35 -41.34 14.31
CA ASP A 866 -1.23 -42.50 14.22
C ASP A 866 -2.31 -42.12 13.21
N CYS A 867 -2.31 -42.81 12.06
CA CYS A 867 -3.39 -42.79 11.07
C CYS A 867 -4.75 -43.13 11.67
#